data_AF-A0A6P3GYV4-F1
#
_entry.id   AF-A0A6P3GYV4-F1
#
_cell.length_a   1.000
_cell.length_b   1.000
_cell.length_c   1.000
_cell.angle_alpha   90.00
_cell.angle_beta   90.00
_cell.angle_gamma   90.00
#
_symmetry.space_group_name_H-M   'P 1'
#
loop_
_entity.id
_entity.type
_entity.pdbx_description
1 polymer ?
#
loop_
_entity_poly.entity_id
_entity_poly.type
_entity_poly.pdbx_seq_one_letter_code
_entity_poly.pdbx_strand_id
1 'polypeptide(L)'
;MTVVSSLFPPSVDPDPAPRIHWLTGVEVGDTPVGTPVSWGCRLRHKESTGAIPSRRALTSNEGLGGVLVTRFEWIAGPLGLPFLAGLCLPCGCTLQVALPRPRPIAPVAPVADLQAEVASLRGHRARCEHATLSLLRELLQVRACLQLQDTQLKRLQRETRRVAPAPEKEAVQLPGPQQQNQMQALDKRLVEVREALTQIRRKQAVQDSERKGAEQEASLRLSELTGKLKQEEQDREMACGALQKSQEEAGQKVDHEVARMQAQMTKLGEEMSLRFLKREARLCGFLQKSFLALEKVGACGGRGAAMPLMPQAHGHWPLQRFVQQNQVSLNRVLLAEQKAWDAKGQLEDSRAGELATYLQENLEAMQLAGELAQQETQGALELLREKSQALEVSVAELVRQVKDLSDHFLALSWRLDLQEQTLSMRLRETQSEWEVAEQRWREGLTRCREEAEAHLREVQERVDQLPQQIEAVTDKCVLHKSDSDCKISAEATARELAVEAVRQELAALLSSVQLLREGNPGRKIAEIQGKLATFQNQMMKLETSIQDNKTIQNLKFNTETKLRTEAMATLQESMLRLWSEEGPWTPTLSSRRGPMSLGRQQLFIKDVAPDDVVPMNRWGVYQAVRWLQWKAALVNLAARQTSRSAALEKPLVQKPARRLSSLPIPQK
;
A
#
# COMPACT_ATOMS: atom_id res chain seq x y z
N MET A 1 -18.87 15.86 36.33
CA MET A 1 -20.10 15.17 36.78
C MET A 1 -21.15 15.40 35.72
N THR A 2 -21.87 14.35 35.29
CA THR A 2 -22.53 14.35 33.97
C THR A 2 -23.87 13.62 34.01
N VAL A 3 -24.93 14.34 33.62
CA VAL A 3 -26.21 13.94 32.98
C VAL A 3 -26.68 12.48 33.08
N VAL A 4 -27.91 12.26 33.58
CA VAL A 4 -28.75 11.07 33.31
C VAL A 4 -30.25 11.42 33.27
N SER A 5 -30.94 11.13 32.15
CA SER A 5 -32.39 10.85 31.94
C SER A 5 -33.46 11.89 32.40
N SER A 6 -34.72 11.87 31.94
CA SER A 6 -35.54 10.88 31.18
C SER A 6 -36.63 11.55 30.31
N LEU A 7 -37.05 10.93 29.20
CA LEU A 7 -38.27 11.27 28.44
C LEU A 7 -38.91 10.04 27.73
N PHE A 8 -40.24 10.02 27.70
CA PHE A 8 -41.22 9.13 27.03
C PHE A 8 -42.61 9.78 27.24
N PRO A 9 -43.73 9.41 26.59
CA PRO A 9 -43.98 8.60 25.37
C PRO A 9 -44.67 9.52 24.29
N PRO A 10 -45.60 9.15 23.36
CA PRO A 10 -46.19 7.86 22.98
C PRO A 10 -46.28 7.56 21.45
N SER A 11 -47.10 6.56 21.11
CA SER A 11 -47.32 5.88 19.82
C SER A 11 -48.18 6.60 18.77
N VAL A 12 -47.97 6.26 17.50
CA VAL A 12 -48.90 6.42 16.36
C VAL A 12 -48.78 5.19 15.43
N ASP A 13 -49.89 4.77 14.81
CA ASP A 13 -50.00 3.60 13.93
C ASP A 13 -49.40 3.81 12.50
N PRO A 14 -49.13 2.72 11.75
CA PRO A 14 -48.61 2.78 10.38
C PRO A 14 -49.70 2.78 9.30
N ASP A 15 -49.41 3.42 8.15
CA ASP A 15 -50.21 3.39 6.91
C ASP A 15 -49.25 3.28 5.69
N PRO A 16 -49.69 3.05 4.43
CA PRO A 16 -49.45 1.74 3.82
C PRO A 16 -48.52 1.74 2.60
N ALA A 17 -48.11 0.54 2.18
CA ALA A 17 -47.12 0.34 1.11
C ALA A 17 -47.62 0.74 -0.30
N PRO A 18 -46.73 1.30 -1.16
CA PRO A 18 -47.07 1.66 -2.53
C PRO A 18 -47.23 0.43 -3.43
N ARG A 19 -48.28 0.41 -4.26
CA ARG A 19 -48.48 -0.61 -5.30
C ARG A 19 -47.56 -0.36 -6.49
N ILE A 20 -46.72 -1.34 -6.83
CA ILE A 20 -45.95 -1.32 -8.09
C ILE A 20 -46.85 -1.85 -9.21
N HIS A 21 -47.06 -1.04 -10.24
CA HIS A 21 -47.69 -1.47 -11.48
C HIS A 21 -46.69 -2.22 -12.36
N TRP A 22 -47.02 -3.46 -12.71
CA TRP A 22 -46.32 -4.18 -13.78
C TRP A 22 -46.86 -3.71 -15.14
N LEU A 23 -46.00 -3.07 -15.94
CA LEU A 23 -46.27 -2.81 -17.34
C LEU A 23 -45.60 -3.90 -18.19
N THR A 24 -46.42 -4.68 -18.90
CA THR A 24 -45.95 -5.68 -19.87
C THR A 24 -45.50 -5.00 -21.16
N GLY A 25 -44.20 -4.94 -21.39
CA GLY A 25 -43.60 -4.57 -22.68
C GLY A 25 -43.03 -5.80 -23.36
N VAL A 26 -43.73 -6.31 -24.39
CA VAL A 26 -43.22 -7.33 -25.30
C VAL A 26 -42.88 -6.65 -26.61
N GLU A 27 -41.61 -6.68 -27.00
CA GLU A 27 -41.19 -6.47 -28.39
C GLU A 27 -40.39 -7.69 -28.86
N VAL A 28 -40.47 -7.95 -30.17
CA VAL A 28 -40.02 -9.19 -30.81
C VAL A 28 -39.09 -8.82 -31.96
N GLY A 29 -37.96 -9.52 -32.05
CA GLY A 29 -37.03 -9.45 -33.16
C GLY A 29 -35.57 -9.68 -32.72
N ASP A 30 -34.73 -10.35 -33.50
CA ASP A 30 -35.07 -11.28 -34.58
C ASP A 30 -33.91 -12.28 -34.78
N THR A 31 -34.16 -13.41 -35.45
CA THR A 31 -33.09 -14.38 -35.76
C THR A 31 -32.54 -14.19 -37.18
N PRO A 32 -31.32 -14.67 -37.43
CA PRO A 32 -31.14 -15.46 -38.66
C PRO A 32 -30.51 -16.83 -38.41
N VAL A 33 -31.02 -17.80 -39.18
CA VAL A 33 -30.66 -19.22 -39.20
C VAL A 33 -29.28 -19.45 -39.83
N GLY A 34 -28.55 -20.46 -39.33
CA GLY A 34 -27.37 -21.04 -39.99
C GLY A 34 -27.05 -22.44 -39.48
N THR A 35 -27.42 -23.47 -40.23
CA THR A 35 -27.19 -24.90 -39.89
C THR A 35 -26.28 -25.58 -40.96
N PRO A 36 -26.03 -26.91 -40.95
CA PRO A 36 -24.76 -27.42 -40.44
C PRO A 36 -23.93 -28.19 -41.49
N VAL A 37 -22.69 -28.56 -41.14
CA VAL A 37 -21.87 -29.50 -41.94
C VAL A 37 -21.26 -30.57 -41.03
N SER A 38 -21.45 -31.84 -41.39
CA SER A 38 -21.08 -33.00 -40.58
C SER A 38 -20.15 -33.97 -41.32
N TRP A 39 -18.89 -34.07 -40.89
CA TRP A 39 -17.95 -35.15 -41.21
C TRP A 39 -17.05 -35.36 -39.97
N GLY A 40 -16.60 -36.55 -39.60
CA GLY A 40 -16.83 -37.89 -40.18
C GLY A 40 -15.72 -38.84 -39.69
N CYS A 41 -16.05 -39.81 -38.83
CA CYS A 41 -15.04 -40.62 -38.15
C CYS A 41 -14.18 -41.48 -39.09
N ARG A 42 -12.90 -41.66 -38.75
CA ARG A 42 -12.07 -42.74 -39.30
C ARG A 42 -11.05 -43.24 -38.27
N LEU A 43 -11.34 -44.37 -37.63
CA LEU A 43 -10.35 -45.11 -36.85
C LEU A 43 -9.20 -45.58 -37.75
N ARG A 44 -8.02 -45.78 -37.16
CA ARG A 44 -7.05 -46.76 -37.64
C ARG A 44 -6.28 -47.34 -36.46
N HIS A 45 -6.66 -48.53 -36.00
CA HIS A 45 -5.82 -49.35 -35.12
C HIS A 45 -4.51 -49.69 -35.82
N LYS A 46 -3.43 -49.82 -35.02
CA LYS A 46 -2.40 -50.83 -35.31
C LYS A 46 -1.70 -51.25 -34.02
N GLU A 47 -1.95 -52.48 -33.61
CA GLU A 47 -1.19 -53.15 -32.55
C GLU A 47 0.14 -53.67 -33.13
N SER A 48 1.16 -53.78 -32.27
CA SER A 48 2.02 -54.98 -32.25
C SER A 48 2.78 -55.08 -30.93
N THR A 49 2.85 -56.30 -30.42
CA THR A 49 3.63 -56.75 -29.27
C THR A 49 5.15 -56.74 -29.52
N GLY A 50 5.94 -56.78 -28.44
CA GLY A 50 7.38 -57.08 -28.47
C GLY A 50 8.07 -56.81 -27.12
N ALA A 51 8.86 -57.76 -26.59
CA ALA A 51 9.48 -57.65 -25.27
C ALA A 51 10.94 -58.16 -25.21
N ILE A 52 11.79 -57.43 -24.48
CA ILE A 52 12.99 -57.82 -23.68
C ILE A 52 14.02 -58.78 -24.31
N PRO A 53 15.31 -58.38 -24.43
CA PRO A 53 16.34 -59.09 -23.64
C PRO A 53 17.52 -58.25 -23.08
N SER A 54 17.70 -58.34 -21.75
CA SER A 54 18.94 -58.59 -20.96
C SER A 54 20.30 -57.85 -21.14
N ARG A 55 20.70 -57.17 -20.05
CA ARG A 55 22.00 -57.22 -19.30
C ARG A 55 23.37 -57.07 -20.01
N ARG A 56 24.12 -56.01 -19.63
CA ARG A 56 25.52 -55.92 -19.07
C ARG A 56 26.08 -54.49 -19.29
N ALA A 57 27.11 -53.94 -18.61
CA ALA A 57 27.60 -54.03 -17.22
C ALA A 57 28.75 -53.00 -16.99
N LEU A 58 29.00 -52.59 -15.73
CA LEU A 58 30.26 -52.04 -15.16
C LEU A 58 30.74 -50.57 -15.40
N THR A 59 31.21 -49.97 -14.29
CA THR A 59 32.38 -49.05 -14.07
C THR A 59 32.32 -47.51 -14.23
N SER A 60 33.18 -46.87 -13.39
CA SER A 60 33.49 -45.43 -13.17
C SER A 60 32.39 -44.56 -12.52
N ASN A 61 32.62 -43.90 -11.37
CA ASN A 61 33.61 -42.86 -10.98
C ASN A 61 33.25 -41.47 -11.54
N GLU A 62 33.32 -40.36 -10.79
CA GLU A 62 33.61 -40.14 -9.36
C GLU A 62 33.01 -38.79 -8.89
N GLY A 63 32.91 -38.53 -7.58
CA GLY A 63 32.26 -37.30 -7.09
C GLY A 63 32.29 -37.06 -5.58
N LEU A 64 33.49 -36.99 -4.98
CA LEU A 64 33.68 -36.58 -3.58
C LEU A 64 34.01 -35.08 -3.48
N GLY A 65 33.43 -34.38 -2.49
CA GLY A 65 33.57 -32.91 -2.39
C GLY A 65 32.93 -32.26 -1.16
N GLY A 66 33.23 -32.77 0.04
CA GLY A 66 33.15 -31.95 1.26
C GLY A 66 34.44 -31.12 1.43
N VAL A 67 34.69 -30.33 2.48
CA VAL A 67 34.00 -29.97 3.75
C VAL A 67 34.61 -28.62 4.18
N LEU A 68 33.88 -27.73 4.90
CA LEU A 68 34.42 -26.95 6.04
C LEU A 68 33.35 -26.16 6.82
N VAL A 69 33.66 -25.83 8.08
CA VAL A 69 32.75 -25.23 9.08
C VAL A 69 33.51 -24.27 10.01
N THR A 70 32.91 -23.11 10.33
CA THR A 70 33.19 -22.26 11.51
C THR A 70 31.84 -21.73 12.06
N ARG A 71 31.48 -21.65 13.36
CA ARG A 71 32.20 -21.51 14.67
C ARG A 71 32.56 -20.03 14.96
N PHE A 72 32.22 -19.33 16.07
CA PHE A 72 31.63 -19.57 17.43
C PHE A 72 31.14 -18.18 17.99
N GLU A 73 30.50 -17.91 19.15
CA GLU A 73 29.71 -18.57 20.23
C GLU A 73 29.12 -17.43 21.16
N TRP A 74 28.23 -17.55 22.17
CA TRP A 74 27.43 -18.67 22.70
C TRP A 74 25.95 -18.25 22.97
N ILE A 75 25.27 -18.15 24.14
CA ILE A 75 25.50 -18.28 25.61
C ILE A 75 24.25 -18.96 26.28
N ALA A 76 24.37 -19.39 27.54
CA ALA A 76 23.44 -20.07 28.46
C ALA A 76 22.08 -19.35 28.81
N GLY A 77 21.09 -20.00 29.49
CA GLY A 77 21.15 -21.26 30.27
C GLY A 77 19.78 -21.89 30.68
N PRO A 78 19.76 -22.96 31.52
CA PRO A 78 18.72 -24.02 31.47
C PRO A 78 18.01 -24.36 32.82
N LEU A 79 17.42 -25.58 32.89
CA LEU A 79 16.73 -26.33 34.00
C LEU A 79 15.19 -26.31 33.91
N GLY A 80 14.44 -27.41 34.10
CA GLY A 80 14.81 -28.80 34.42
C GLY A 80 13.67 -29.85 34.21
N LEU A 81 13.94 -31.12 34.55
CA LEU A 81 13.11 -32.36 34.42
C LEU A 81 12.86 -32.98 35.83
N PRO A 82 12.23 -34.17 36.07
CA PRO A 82 11.40 -35.11 35.25
C PRO A 82 10.09 -35.58 36.01
N PHE A 83 9.64 -36.85 35.83
CA PHE A 83 8.61 -37.65 36.57
C PHE A 83 7.12 -37.39 36.19
N LEU A 84 6.20 -38.35 35.98
CA LEU A 84 6.13 -39.84 35.85
C LEU A 84 5.19 -40.14 34.64
N ALA A 85 5.26 -41.18 33.80
CA ALA A 85 5.64 -42.61 33.87
C ALA A 85 4.46 -43.60 34.12
N GLY A 86 4.01 -44.29 33.05
CA GLY A 86 3.14 -45.48 33.05
C GLY A 86 1.75 -45.30 32.41
N LEU A 87 1.18 -46.24 31.64
CA LEU A 87 1.68 -47.55 31.17
C LEU A 87 0.96 -48.03 29.89
N CYS A 88 1.63 -48.93 29.15
CA CYS A 88 1.13 -49.90 28.14
C CYS A 88 0.59 -49.47 26.75
N LEU A 89 1.32 -49.97 25.74
CA LEU A 89 0.99 -50.25 24.33
C LEU A 89 0.03 -51.49 24.21
N PRO A 90 -0.45 -51.97 23.01
CA PRO A 90 0.18 -51.86 21.68
C PRO A 90 -0.68 -51.73 20.39
N CYS A 91 0.06 -51.40 19.32
CA CYS A 91 -0.03 -51.81 17.90
C CYS A 91 -1.24 -52.66 17.42
N GLY A 92 -1.86 -52.23 16.31
CA GLY A 92 -2.75 -53.02 15.46
C GLY A 92 -2.94 -52.33 14.09
N CYS A 93 -3.00 -53.11 13.00
CA CYS A 93 -3.00 -52.59 11.63
C CYS A 93 -4.38 -52.66 10.93
N THR A 94 -4.40 -52.20 9.67
CA THR A 94 -5.32 -52.56 8.57
C THR A 94 -6.79 -52.10 8.57
N LEU A 95 -7.07 -51.25 7.56
CA LEU A 95 -8.15 -51.33 6.56
C LEU A 95 -9.65 -51.38 6.98
N GLN A 96 -10.39 -50.44 6.38
CA GLN A 96 -11.74 -50.59 5.81
C GLN A 96 -12.84 -51.27 6.64
N VAL A 97 -13.74 -50.45 7.19
CA VAL A 97 -15.16 -50.54 6.83
C VAL A 97 -15.67 -49.14 6.51
N ALA A 98 -16.34 -48.98 5.37
CA ALA A 98 -17.10 -47.77 5.03
C ALA A 98 -18.57 -48.16 4.80
N LEU A 99 -19.45 -47.77 5.72
CA LEU A 99 -20.92 -47.82 5.61
C LEU A 99 -21.48 -46.51 6.21
N PRO A 100 -22.74 -46.11 5.95
CA PRO A 100 -22.96 -44.78 5.41
C PRO A 100 -23.52 -43.78 6.43
N ARG A 101 -23.11 -42.51 6.33
CA ARG A 101 -23.89 -41.40 6.92
C ARG A 101 -25.13 -41.14 6.07
N PRO A 102 -26.27 -40.76 6.68
CA PRO A 102 -27.55 -40.63 5.97
C PRO A 102 -27.58 -39.42 5.04
N ARG A 103 -28.38 -39.52 3.98
CA ARG A 103 -28.79 -38.36 3.18
C ARG A 103 -29.66 -37.43 4.06
N PRO A 104 -29.36 -36.13 4.18
CA PRO A 104 -30.38 -35.14 4.49
C PRO A 104 -31.38 -35.10 3.32
N ILE A 105 -32.68 -35.09 3.63
CA ILE A 105 -33.70 -34.72 2.63
C ILE A 105 -33.52 -33.22 2.36
N ALA A 106 -33.42 -32.83 1.09
CA ALA A 106 -33.20 -31.43 0.72
C ALA A 106 -34.46 -30.59 1.02
N PRO A 107 -34.36 -29.53 1.85
CA PRO A 107 -35.35 -28.47 1.83
C PRO A 107 -35.12 -27.52 0.64
N VAL A 108 -36.18 -26.82 0.25
CA VAL A 108 -36.18 -25.75 -0.76
C VAL A 108 -35.07 -24.72 -0.48
N ALA A 109 -34.45 -24.19 -1.54
CA ALA A 109 -33.33 -23.25 -1.46
C ALA A 109 -33.59 -22.11 -0.43
N PRO A 110 -32.67 -21.89 0.53
CA PRO A 110 -32.96 -21.09 1.71
C PRO A 110 -32.94 -19.58 1.43
N VAL A 111 -33.74 -18.85 2.21
CA VAL A 111 -33.68 -17.38 2.32
C VAL A 111 -32.24 -16.88 2.61
N ALA A 112 -31.42 -17.71 3.23
CA ALA A 112 -30.01 -17.44 3.54
C ALA A 112 -29.16 -17.04 2.32
N ASP A 113 -29.40 -17.61 1.13
CA ASP A 113 -28.58 -17.31 -0.06
C ASP A 113 -28.89 -15.89 -0.58
N LEU A 114 -30.17 -15.55 -0.69
CA LEU A 114 -30.63 -14.18 -0.97
C LEU A 114 -30.21 -13.20 0.13
N GLN A 115 -30.15 -13.64 1.38
CA GLN A 115 -29.72 -12.83 2.52
C GLN A 115 -28.20 -12.57 2.49
N ALA A 116 -27.40 -13.53 2.03
CA ALA A 116 -25.97 -13.38 1.76
C ALA A 116 -25.71 -12.45 0.55
N GLU A 117 -26.50 -12.58 -0.53
CA GLU A 117 -26.42 -11.67 -1.67
C GLU A 117 -26.79 -10.23 -1.28
N VAL A 118 -27.88 -10.03 -0.52
CA VAL A 118 -28.25 -8.73 0.06
C VAL A 118 -27.17 -8.19 1.00
N ALA A 119 -26.50 -9.04 1.79
CA ALA A 119 -25.36 -8.62 2.61
C ALA A 119 -24.15 -8.20 1.74
N SER A 120 -23.86 -8.93 0.66
CA SER A 120 -22.81 -8.59 -0.30
C SER A 120 -23.07 -7.25 -1.00
N LEU A 121 -24.31 -7.03 -1.46
CA LEU A 121 -24.75 -5.78 -2.08
C LEU A 121 -24.70 -4.59 -1.10
N ARG A 122 -25.11 -4.78 0.17
CA ARG A 122 -24.95 -3.77 1.24
C ARG A 122 -23.48 -3.45 1.49
N GLY A 123 -22.62 -4.47 1.55
CA GLY A 123 -21.17 -4.29 1.69
C GLY A 123 -20.53 -3.58 0.50
N HIS A 124 -20.97 -3.87 -0.73
CA HIS A 124 -20.52 -3.17 -1.93
C HIS A 124 -20.95 -1.71 -1.91
N ARG A 125 -22.22 -1.43 -1.59
CA ARG A 125 -22.76 -0.08 -1.43
C ARG A 125 -21.95 0.75 -0.42
N ALA A 126 -21.66 0.20 0.76
CA ALA A 126 -20.85 0.88 1.77
C ALA A 126 -19.42 1.20 1.28
N ARG A 127 -18.79 0.28 0.52
CA ARG A 127 -17.48 0.53 -0.12
C ARG A 127 -17.57 1.64 -1.18
N CYS A 128 -18.63 1.68 -1.98
CA CYS A 128 -18.87 2.75 -2.96
C CYS A 128 -19.10 4.11 -2.28
N GLU A 129 -19.96 4.18 -1.26
CA GLU A 129 -20.24 5.41 -0.49
C GLU A 129 -18.95 5.94 0.17
N HIS A 130 -18.12 5.06 0.73
CA HIS A 130 -16.80 5.43 1.27
C HIS A 130 -15.84 5.95 0.19
N ALA A 131 -15.78 5.30 -0.99
CA ALA A 131 -14.94 5.76 -2.10
C ALA A 131 -15.39 7.13 -2.64
N THR A 132 -16.70 7.37 -2.77
CA THR A 132 -17.25 8.68 -3.16
C THR A 132 -16.94 9.76 -2.13
N LEU A 133 -17.06 9.46 -0.82
CA LEU A 133 -16.69 10.41 0.24
C LEU A 133 -15.18 10.71 0.25
N SER A 134 -14.33 9.72 -0.07
CA SER A 134 -12.89 9.92 -0.23
C SER A 134 -12.58 10.84 -1.42
N LEU A 135 -13.15 10.56 -2.59
CA LEU A 135 -13.00 11.40 -3.79
C LEU A 135 -13.50 12.84 -3.58
N LEU A 136 -14.59 13.04 -2.83
CA LEU A 136 -15.07 14.38 -2.48
C LEU A 136 -14.10 15.13 -1.56
N ARG A 137 -13.43 14.44 -0.61
CA ARG A 137 -12.39 15.04 0.23
C ARG A 137 -11.16 15.45 -0.59
N GLU A 138 -10.71 14.58 -1.51
CA GLU A 138 -9.61 14.89 -2.42
C GLU A 138 -9.93 16.09 -3.33
N LEU A 139 -11.14 16.13 -3.91
CA LEU A 139 -11.58 17.28 -4.72
C LEU A 139 -11.66 18.59 -3.91
N LEU A 140 -12.01 18.54 -2.63
CA LEU A 140 -11.98 19.70 -1.74
C LEU A 140 -10.54 20.15 -1.41
N GLN A 141 -9.62 19.21 -1.18
CA GLN A 141 -8.19 19.52 -0.99
C GLN A 141 -7.58 20.15 -2.25
N VAL A 142 -7.82 19.54 -3.42
CA VAL A 142 -7.37 20.09 -4.72
C VAL A 142 -7.95 21.49 -4.96
N ARG A 143 -9.23 21.72 -4.63
CA ARG A 143 -9.86 23.05 -4.71
C ARG A 143 -9.18 24.08 -3.79
N ALA A 144 -8.81 23.70 -2.56
CA ALA A 144 -8.09 24.58 -1.63
C ALA A 144 -6.67 24.89 -2.15
N CYS A 145 -5.96 23.90 -2.69
CA CYS A 145 -4.65 24.10 -3.32
C CYS A 145 -4.72 25.02 -4.54
N LEU A 146 -5.74 24.88 -5.39
CA LEU A 146 -5.97 25.76 -6.54
C LEU A 146 -6.32 27.20 -6.11
N GLN A 147 -7.09 27.38 -5.04
CA GLN A 147 -7.36 28.71 -4.47
C GLN A 147 -6.08 29.35 -3.90
N LEU A 148 -5.21 28.58 -3.24
CA LEU A 148 -3.92 29.08 -2.77
C LEU A 148 -3.04 29.52 -3.96
N GLN A 149 -2.95 28.71 -5.02
CA GLN A 149 -2.21 29.06 -6.24
C GLN A 149 -2.79 30.30 -6.96
N ASP A 150 -4.11 30.43 -7.03
CA ASP A 150 -4.79 31.61 -7.59
C ASP A 150 -4.49 32.89 -6.77
N THR A 151 -4.47 32.82 -5.43
CA THR A 151 -4.06 33.98 -4.62
C THR A 151 -2.57 34.32 -4.78
N GLN A 152 -1.69 33.32 -4.95
CA GLN A 152 -0.28 33.53 -5.27
C GLN A 152 -0.08 34.16 -6.66
N LEU A 153 -0.79 33.68 -7.68
CA LEU A 153 -0.81 34.27 -9.02
C LEU A 153 -1.32 35.71 -8.99
N LYS A 154 -2.39 36.00 -8.25
CA LYS A 154 -2.91 37.37 -8.06
C LYS A 154 -1.95 38.28 -7.29
N ARG A 155 -1.14 37.73 -6.37
CA ARG A 155 -0.05 38.46 -5.69
C ARG A 155 1.08 38.79 -6.67
N LEU A 156 1.59 37.80 -7.39
CA LEU A 156 2.63 37.96 -8.41
C LEU A 156 2.18 38.92 -9.52
N GLN A 157 0.95 38.82 -10.02
CA GLN A 157 0.42 39.71 -11.05
C GLN A 157 0.26 41.17 -10.58
N ARG A 158 0.01 41.39 -9.27
CA ARG A 158 0.06 42.73 -8.65
C ARG A 158 1.48 43.25 -8.52
N GLU A 159 2.45 42.38 -8.20
CA GLU A 159 3.87 42.72 -8.16
C GLU A 159 4.39 43.06 -9.58
N THR A 160 4.08 42.25 -10.61
CA THR A 160 4.41 42.57 -12.01
C THR A 160 3.76 43.87 -12.49
N ARG A 161 2.50 44.15 -12.12
CA ARG A 161 1.84 45.44 -12.44
C ARG A 161 2.47 46.65 -11.74
N ARG A 162 3.22 46.45 -10.64
CA ARG A 162 4.01 47.51 -9.98
C ARG A 162 5.42 47.69 -10.59
N VAL A 163 5.82 46.82 -11.52
CA VAL A 163 7.18 46.75 -12.10
C VAL A 163 7.16 47.07 -13.61
N ALA A 164 6.10 47.74 -14.10
CA ALA A 164 6.07 48.31 -15.45
C ALA A 164 6.95 49.58 -15.51
N PRO A 165 8.12 49.60 -16.20
CA PRO A 165 9.08 50.69 -16.03
C PRO A 165 8.86 51.85 -17.01
N ALA A 166 8.95 53.08 -16.51
CA ALA A 166 9.42 54.22 -17.30
C ALA A 166 10.97 54.25 -17.28
N PRO A 167 11.65 54.73 -18.34
CA PRO A 167 13.09 54.52 -18.50
C PRO A 167 13.94 55.64 -17.87
N GLU A 168 14.28 55.52 -16.60
CA GLU A 168 15.28 56.39 -15.96
C GLU A 168 16.69 55.78 -15.98
N LYS A 169 17.69 56.64 -16.14
CA LYS A 169 19.10 56.28 -16.31
C LYS A 169 19.85 56.57 -15.01
N GLU A 170 20.21 55.54 -14.25
CA GLU A 170 21.15 55.69 -13.14
C GLU A 170 22.39 54.81 -13.32
N ALA A 171 23.51 55.28 -12.76
CA ALA A 171 24.83 54.76 -13.06
C ALA A 171 25.18 53.51 -12.23
N VAL A 172 25.89 52.57 -12.85
CA VAL A 172 26.41 51.37 -12.19
C VAL A 172 27.43 51.75 -11.12
N GLN A 173 27.04 51.70 -9.86
CA GLN A 173 27.98 51.63 -8.74
C GLN A 173 28.36 50.17 -8.47
N LEU A 174 29.61 49.95 -8.04
CA LEU A 174 30.17 48.61 -7.85
C LEU A 174 29.66 47.98 -6.55
N PRO A 175 29.26 46.69 -6.55
CA PRO A 175 28.71 46.04 -5.36
C PRO A 175 29.79 45.81 -4.30
N GLY A 176 29.51 46.21 -3.06
CA GLY A 176 30.40 45.99 -1.91
C GLY A 176 30.51 44.51 -1.51
N PRO A 177 31.58 44.11 -0.80
CA PRO A 177 31.89 42.71 -0.50
C PRO A 177 30.78 41.98 0.29
N GLN A 178 30.00 42.72 1.09
CA GLN A 178 28.89 42.17 1.86
C GLN A 178 27.76 41.61 0.97
N GLN A 179 27.46 42.26 -0.16
CA GLN A 179 26.46 41.81 -1.12
C GLN A 179 26.94 40.56 -1.90
N GLN A 180 28.25 40.47 -2.16
CA GLN A 180 28.87 39.30 -2.78
C GLN A 180 28.82 38.07 -1.87
N ASN A 181 29.01 38.24 -0.56
CA ASN A 181 28.85 37.16 0.42
C ASN A 181 27.40 36.67 0.53
N GLN A 182 26.41 37.57 0.49
CA GLN A 182 24.99 37.20 0.44
C GLN A 182 24.66 36.39 -0.82
N MET A 183 25.17 36.80 -1.99
CA MET A 183 24.99 36.08 -3.24
C MET A 183 25.57 34.66 -3.17
N GLN A 184 26.79 34.50 -2.65
CA GLN A 184 27.41 33.18 -2.45
C GLN A 184 26.64 32.30 -1.45
N ALA A 185 26.05 32.88 -0.41
CA ALA A 185 25.21 32.15 0.55
C ALA A 185 23.89 31.66 -0.10
N LEU A 186 23.29 32.47 -0.99
CA LEU A 186 22.13 32.07 -1.78
C LEU A 186 22.48 30.99 -2.80
N ASP A 187 23.59 31.11 -3.52
CA ASP A 187 24.08 30.09 -4.46
C ASP A 187 24.36 28.76 -3.75
N LYS A 188 24.99 28.79 -2.57
CA LYS A 188 25.21 27.59 -1.74
C LYS A 188 23.89 26.92 -1.36
N ARG A 189 22.90 27.69 -0.89
CA ARG A 189 21.56 27.17 -0.57
C ARG A 189 20.83 26.66 -1.81
N LEU A 190 21.02 27.26 -2.98
CA LEU A 190 20.46 26.78 -4.25
C LEU A 190 21.09 25.45 -4.69
N VAL A 191 22.39 25.24 -4.45
CA VAL A 191 23.05 23.94 -4.65
C VAL A 191 22.50 22.90 -3.67
N GLU A 192 22.42 23.21 -2.38
CA GLU A 192 21.85 22.33 -1.34
C GLU A 192 20.40 21.93 -1.65
N VAL A 193 19.56 22.88 -2.09
CA VAL A 193 18.18 22.61 -2.51
C VAL A 193 18.12 21.76 -3.79
N ARG A 194 19.01 21.98 -4.77
CA ARG A 194 19.10 21.14 -5.97
C ARG A 194 19.52 19.71 -5.62
N GLU A 195 20.52 19.54 -4.75
CA GLU A 195 20.97 18.24 -4.27
C GLU A 195 19.85 17.52 -3.51
N ALA A 196 19.19 18.19 -2.56
CA ALA A 196 18.03 17.67 -1.85
C ALA A 196 16.90 17.23 -2.82
N LEU A 197 16.57 18.05 -3.82
CA LEU A 197 15.60 17.70 -4.86
C LEU A 197 16.03 16.46 -5.68
N THR A 198 17.33 16.29 -5.99
CA THR A 198 17.81 15.06 -6.67
C THR A 198 17.73 13.84 -5.76
N GLN A 199 18.00 13.97 -4.46
CA GLN A 199 17.87 12.86 -3.51
C GLN A 199 16.40 12.48 -3.27
N ILE A 200 15.48 13.45 -3.22
CA ILE A 200 14.03 13.21 -3.18
C ILE A 200 13.58 12.48 -4.45
N ARG A 201 14.01 12.93 -5.64
CA ARG A 201 13.69 12.26 -6.92
C ARG A 201 14.23 10.84 -7.00
N ARG A 202 15.44 10.58 -6.46
CA ARG A 202 15.99 9.20 -6.36
C ARG A 202 15.16 8.34 -5.41
N LYS A 203 14.83 8.83 -4.21
CA LYS A 203 13.99 8.10 -3.25
C LYS A 203 12.60 7.80 -3.82
N GLN A 204 12.00 8.75 -4.53
CA GLN A 204 10.72 8.56 -5.22
C GLN A 204 10.84 7.47 -6.29
N ALA A 205 11.86 7.52 -7.15
CA ALA A 205 12.06 6.50 -8.19
C ALA A 205 12.28 5.08 -7.62
N VAL A 206 12.98 4.96 -6.48
CA VAL A 206 13.11 3.69 -5.75
C VAL A 206 11.75 3.23 -5.23
N GLN A 207 11.03 4.07 -4.48
CA GLN A 207 9.70 3.72 -3.96
C GLN A 207 8.68 3.38 -5.06
N ASP A 208 8.73 4.08 -6.21
CA ASP A 208 7.88 3.78 -7.36
C ASP A 208 8.25 2.44 -8.02
N SER A 209 9.51 2.01 -7.93
CA SER A 209 9.95 0.68 -8.38
C SER A 209 9.56 -0.43 -7.40
N GLU A 210 9.68 -0.17 -6.08
CA GLU A 210 9.24 -1.10 -5.01
C GLU A 210 7.72 -1.32 -5.07
N ARG A 211 6.94 -0.24 -5.24
CA ARG A 211 5.48 -0.29 -5.44
C ARG A 211 5.10 -1.13 -6.66
N LYS A 212 5.76 -0.91 -7.80
CA LYS A 212 5.52 -1.70 -9.03
C LYS A 212 5.92 -3.16 -8.86
N GLY A 213 6.98 -3.46 -8.12
CA GLY A 213 7.35 -4.83 -7.77
C GLY A 213 6.27 -5.52 -6.94
N ALA A 214 5.77 -4.86 -5.89
CA ALA A 214 4.70 -5.38 -5.05
C ALA A 214 3.36 -5.52 -5.81
N GLU A 215 3.04 -4.59 -6.71
CA GLU A 215 1.86 -4.63 -7.58
C GLU A 215 1.94 -5.79 -8.60
N GLN A 216 3.12 -6.04 -9.17
CA GLN A 216 3.37 -7.20 -10.03
C GLN A 216 3.29 -8.52 -9.26
N GLU A 217 3.86 -8.59 -8.05
CA GLU A 217 3.75 -9.79 -7.21
C GLU A 217 2.30 -10.07 -6.79
N ALA A 218 1.55 -9.04 -6.39
CA ALA A 218 0.12 -9.16 -6.09
C ALA A 218 -0.68 -9.62 -7.32
N SER A 219 -0.36 -9.09 -8.51
CA SER A 219 -0.98 -9.50 -9.77
C SER A 219 -0.69 -10.96 -10.12
N LEU A 220 0.55 -11.43 -9.91
CA LEU A 220 0.93 -12.83 -10.10
C LEU A 220 0.18 -13.75 -9.13
N ARG A 221 0.17 -13.41 -7.83
CA ARG A 221 -0.58 -14.16 -6.79
C ARG A 221 -2.09 -14.21 -7.10
N LEU A 222 -2.68 -13.11 -7.58
CA LEU A 222 -4.08 -13.07 -8.01
C LEU A 222 -4.32 -13.96 -9.25
N SER A 223 -3.39 -13.98 -10.21
CA SER A 223 -3.50 -14.86 -11.39
C SER A 223 -3.41 -16.35 -11.02
N GLU A 224 -2.54 -16.70 -10.07
CA GLU A 224 -2.39 -18.06 -9.55
C GLU A 224 -3.65 -18.51 -8.79
N LEU A 225 -4.19 -17.66 -7.92
CA LEU A 225 -5.45 -17.93 -7.20
C LEU A 225 -6.65 -18.02 -8.17
N THR A 226 -6.69 -17.20 -9.22
CA THR A 226 -7.72 -17.28 -10.27
C THR A 226 -7.62 -18.58 -11.06
N GLY A 227 -6.40 -19.05 -11.35
CA GLY A 227 -6.17 -20.36 -11.98
C GLY A 227 -6.64 -21.52 -11.09
N LYS A 228 -6.30 -21.49 -9.80
CA LYS A 228 -6.75 -22.49 -8.82
C LYS A 228 -8.27 -22.50 -8.65
N LEU A 229 -8.91 -21.33 -8.61
CA LEU A 229 -10.37 -21.22 -8.52
C LEU A 229 -11.06 -21.85 -9.75
N LYS A 230 -10.54 -21.61 -10.96
CA LYS A 230 -11.08 -22.22 -12.19
C LYS A 230 -10.87 -23.74 -12.26
N GLN A 231 -9.75 -24.24 -11.74
CA GLN A 231 -9.56 -25.70 -11.62
C GLN A 231 -10.58 -26.29 -10.65
N GLU A 232 -10.79 -25.65 -9.50
CA GLU A 232 -11.73 -26.14 -8.48
C GLU A 232 -13.20 -26.05 -8.94
N GLU A 233 -13.55 -25.03 -9.73
CA GLU A 233 -14.82 -24.90 -10.45
C GLU A 233 -15.04 -26.07 -11.44
N GLN A 234 -14.02 -26.42 -12.24
CA GLN A 234 -14.06 -27.56 -13.16
C GLN A 234 -14.11 -28.92 -12.42
N ASP A 235 -13.37 -29.07 -11.32
CA ASP A 235 -13.39 -30.27 -10.49
C ASP A 235 -14.77 -30.46 -9.83
N ARG A 236 -15.43 -29.36 -9.41
CA ARG A 236 -16.83 -29.36 -8.96
C ARG A 236 -17.81 -29.71 -10.07
N GLU A 237 -17.67 -29.14 -11.27
CA GLU A 237 -18.53 -29.46 -12.41
C GLU A 237 -18.43 -30.95 -12.78
N MET A 238 -17.21 -31.50 -12.82
CA MET A 238 -16.97 -32.93 -13.04
C MET A 238 -17.58 -33.80 -11.93
N ALA A 239 -17.46 -33.41 -10.66
CA ALA A 239 -18.06 -34.13 -9.53
C ALA A 239 -19.61 -34.09 -9.58
N CYS A 240 -20.20 -32.93 -9.88
CA CYS A 240 -21.65 -32.78 -10.06
C CYS A 240 -22.16 -33.60 -11.25
N GLY A 241 -21.47 -33.59 -12.39
CA GLY A 241 -21.81 -34.40 -13.56
C GLY A 241 -21.69 -35.91 -13.31
N ALA A 242 -20.74 -36.35 -12.48
CA ALA A 242 -20.63 -37.73 -12.04
C ALA A 242 -21.78 -38.13 -11.08
N LEU A 243 -22.12 -37.26 -10.12
CA LEU A 243 -23.25 -37.46 -9.22
C LEU A 243 -24.58 -37.54 -9.99
N GLN A 244 -24.82 -36.61 -10.92
CA GLN A 244 -26.02 -36.62 -11.77
C GLN A 244 -26.15 -37.96 -12.54
N LYS A 245 -25.09 -38.41 -13.21
CA LYS A 245 -25.10 -39.72 -13.92
C LYS A 245 -25.40 -40.88 -12.96
N SER A 246 -24.82 -40.89 -11.77
CA SER A 246 -25.11 -41.94 -10.77
C SER A 246 -26.57 -41.90 -10.27
N GLN A 247 -27.19 -40.71 -10.23
CA GLN A 247 -28.61 -40.53 -9.91
C GLN A 247 -29.51 -40.95 -11.07
N GLU A 248 -29.16 -40.64 -12.32
CA GLU A 248 -29.87 -41.10 -13.53
C GLU A 248 -29.81 -42.63 -13.66
N GLU A 249 -28.64 -43.24 -13.44
CA GLU A 249 -28.49 -44.70 -13.37
C GLU A 249 -29.31 -45.32 -12.23
N ALA A 250 -29.37 -44.67 -11.06
CA ALA A 250 -30.17 -45.15 -9.93
C ALA A 250 -31.68 -45.05 -10.22
N GLY A 251 -32.11 -43.96 -10.87
CA GLY A 251 -33.48 -43.79 -11.38
C GLY A 251 -33.84 -44.90 -12.36
N GLN A 252 -33.04 -45.09 -13.41
CA GLN A 252 -33.23 -46.14 -14.40
C GLN A 252 -33.30 -47.54 -13.76
N LYS A 253 -32.48 -47.83 -12.73
CA LYS A 253 -32.54 -49.10 -11.98
C LYS A 253 -33.88 -49.23 -11.23
N VAL A 254 -34.37 -48.19 -10.58
CA VAL A 254 -35.69 -48.18 -9.94
C VAL A 254 -36.81 -48.35 -10.97
N ASP A 255 -36.76 -47.66 -12.10
CA ASP A 255 -37.75 -47.77 -13.18
C ASP A 255 -37.82 -49.20 -13.76
N HIS A 256 -36.67 -49.87 -13.91
CA HIS A 256 -36.61 -51.28 -14.32
C HIS A 256 -37.19 -52.23 -13.27
N GLU A 257 -36.97 -51.98 -11.98
CA GLU A 257 -37.60 -52.77 -10.90
C GLU A 257 -39.11 -52.53 -10.81
N VAL A 258 -39.57 -51.28 -10.94
CA VAL A 258 -40.99 -50.92 -10.99
C VAL A 258 -41.68 -51.57 -12.20
N ALA A 259 -41.07 -51.51 -13.38
CA ALA A 259 -41.59 -52.19 -14.58
C ALA A 259 -41.65 -53.72 -14.40
N ARG A 260 -40.64 -54.33 -13.75
CA ARG A 260 -40.64 -55.76 -13.42
C ARG A 260 -41.74 -56.12 -12.44
N MET A 261 -41.90 -55.36 -11.35
CA MET A 261 -42.97 -55.55 -10.37
C MET A 261 -44.35 -55.39 -11.01
N GLN A 262 -44.54 -54.38 -11.86
CA GLN A 262 -45.81 -54.15 -12.54
C GLN A 262 -46.14 -55.29 -13.52
N ALA A 263 -45.15 -55.82 -14.25
CA ALA A 263 -45.33 -57.01 -15.09
C ALA A 263 -45.62 -58.31 -14.29
N GLN A 264 -45.10 -58.43 -13.06
CA GLN A 264 -45.48 -59.52 -12.15
C GLN A 264 -46.92 -59.35 -11.63
N MET A 265 -47.34 -58.12 -11.31
CA MET A 265 -48.70 -57.83 -10.87
C MET A 265 -49.75 -58.02 -11.97
N THR A 266 -49.47 -57.61 -13.22
CA THR A 266 -50.38 -57.89 -14.34
C THR A 266 -50.52 -59.38 -14.58
N LYS A 267 -49.40 -60.13 -14.63
CA LYS A 267 -49.43 -61.60 -14.76
C LYS A 267 -50.24 -62.27 -13.64
N LEU A 268 -50.06 -61.84 -12.39
CA LEU A 268 -50.85 -62.37 -11.27
C LEU A 268 -52.34 -62.03 -11.42
N GLY A 269 -52.67 -60.82 -11.86
CA GLY A 269 -54.03 -60.40 -12.17
C GLY A 269 -54.67 -61.24 -13.29
N GLU A 270 -53.94 -61.53 -14.36
CA GLU A 270 -54.35 -62.42 -15.46
C GLU A 270 -54.57 -63.85 -14.95
N GLU A 271 -53.63 -64.42 -14.19
CA GLU A 271 -53.78 -65.77 -13.63
C GLU A 271 -54.94 -65.86 -12.63
N MET A 272 -55.24 -64.79 -11.87
CA MET A 272 -56.42 -64.74 -11.01
C MET A 272 -57.71 -64.65 -11.84
N SER A 273 -57.75 -63.76 -12.83
CA SER A 273 -58.90 -63.58 -13.73
C SER A 273 -59.24 -64.87 -14.48
N LEU A 274 -58.23 -65.57 -14.99
CA LEU A 274 -58.38 -66.87 -15.63
C LEU A 274 -58.85 -67.96 -14.66
N ARG A 275 -58.45 -67.91 -13.38
CA ARG A 275 -58.99 -68.77 -12.32
C ARG A 275 -60.45 -68.46 -11.98
N PHE A 276 -60.88 -67.20 -12.04
CA PHE A 276 -62.30 -66.82 -11.89
C PHE A 276 -63.13 -67.28 -13.10
N LEU A 277 -62.75 -66.94 -14.33
CA LEU A 277 -63.41 -67.39 -15.56
C LEU A 277 -63.54 -68.92 -15.65
N LYS A 278 -62.50 -69.66 -15.20
CA LYS A 278 -62.52 -71.13 -15.14
C LYS A 278 -63.44 -71.70 -14.04
N ARG A 279 -63.75 -70.93 -12.99
CA ARG A 279 -64.78 -71.28 -11.98
C ARG A 279 -66.17 -70.94 -12.51
N GLU A 280 -66.33 -69.77 -13.11
CA GLU A 280 -67.58 -69.29 -13.71
C GLU A 280 -68.07 -70.23 -14.83
N ALA A 281 -67.23 -70.57 -15.80
CA ALA A 281 -67.57 -71.52 -16.85
C ALA A 281 -67.96 -72.92 -16.32
N ARG A 282 -67.41 -73.34 -15.17
CA ARG A 282 -67.83 -74.58 -14.48
C ARG A 282 -69.21 -74.44 -13.84
N LEU A 283 -69.54 -73.28 -13.26
CA LEU A 283 -70.87 -73.00 -12.72
C LEU A 283 -71.93 -72.91 -13.83
N CYS A 284 -71.66 -72.17 -14.91
CA CYS A 284 -72.52 -72.13 -16.09
C CYS A 284 -72.75 -73.53 -16.68
N GLY A 285 -71.68 -74.33 -16.83
CA GLY A 285 -71.76 -75.72 -17.29
C GLY A 285 -72.44 -76.68 -16.30
N PHE A 286 -72.54 -76.34 -15.02
CA PHE A 286 -73.34 -77.08 -14.03
C PHE A 286 -74.82 -76.71 -14.14
N LEU A 287 -75.13 -75.41 -14.19
CA LEU A 287 -76.49 -74.88 -14.37
C LEU A 287 -77.12 -75.38 -15.68
N GLN A 288 -76.39 -75.37 -16.79
CA GLN A 288 -76.87 -75.89 -18.07
C GLN A 288 -77.21 -77.40 -17.98
N LYS A 289 -76.43 -78.18 -17.21
CA LYS A 289 -76.70 -79.61 -16.98
C LYS A 289 -77.90 -79.83 -16.07
N SER A 290 -78.12 -79.00 -15.04
CA SER A 290 -79.32 -79.12 -14.20
C SER A 290 -80.60 -78.70 -14.94
N PHE A 291 -80.54 -77.68 -15.81
CA PHE A 291 -81.66 -77.35 -16.71
C PHE A 291 -81.97 -78.51 -17.68
N LEU A 292 -80.96 -79.08 -18.35
CA LEU A 292 -81.14 -80.25 -19.23
C LEU A 292 -81.64 -81.51 -18.49
N ALA A 293 -81.34 -81.64 -17.19
CA ALA A 293 -81.89 -82.70 -16.35
C ALA A 293 -83.36 -82.45 -15.99
N LEU A 294 -83.73 -81.20 -15.67
CA LEU A 294 -85.12 -80.80 -15.41
C LEU A 294 -86.01 -80.97 -16.65
N GLU A 295 -85.54 -80.62 -17.84
CA GLU A 295 -86.26 -80.88 -19.10
C GLU A 295 -86.53 -82.38 -19.30
N LYS A 296 -85.52 -83.24 -19.06
CA LYS A 296 -85.65 -84.69 -19.19
C LYS A 296 -86.59 -85.33 -18.17
N VAL A 297 -86.73 -84.73 -16.98
CA VAL A 297 -87.74 -85.15 -15.99
C VAL A 297 -89.14 -84.65 -16.38
N GLY A 298 -89.25 -83.43 -16.90
CA GLY A 298 -90.51 -82.87 -17.39
C GLY A 298 -91.10 -83.61 -18.61
N ALA A 299 -90.25 -84.24 -19.43
CA ALA A 299 -90.66 -84.97 -20.64
C ALA A 299 -91.37 -86.31 -20.37
N CYS A 300 -91.31 -86.86 -19.15
CA CYS A 300 -91.77 -88.23 -18.85
C CYS A 300 -93.13 -88.31 -18.12
N GLY A 301 -94.01 -87.32 -18.33
CA GLY A 301 -95.26 -87.17 -17.57
C GLY A 301 -96.57 -87.29 -18.36
N GLY A 302 -96.91 -88.46 -18.93
CA GLY A 302 -98.30 -88.67 -19.39
C GLY A 302 -98.67 -89.90 -20.24
N ARG A 303 -99.44 -90.82 -19.62
CA ARG A 303 -100.34 -91.84 -20.24
C ARG A 303 -99.62 -92.96 -21.03
N GLY A 304 -100.12 -94.20 -21.14
CA GLY A 304 -101.26 -94.87 -20.47
C GLY A 304 -101.76 -96.09 -21.28
N ALA A 305 -102.29 -97.14 -20.61
CA ALA A 305 -102.88 -98.37 -21.20
C ALA A 305 -101.92 -99.31 -21.98
N ALA A 306 -102.18 -100.63 -22.19
CA ALA A 306 -103.00 -101.62 -21.46
C ALA A 306 -102.59 -103.07 -21.84
N MET A 307 -103.08 -104.05 -21.06
CA MET A 307 -102.99 -105.53 -21.24
C MET A 307 -103.51 -106.04 -22.61
N PRO A 308 -103.06 -107.23 -23.11
CA PRO A 308 -103.87 -108.45 -22.88
C PRO A 308 -103.16 -109.83 -22.82
N LEU A 309 -103.65 -110.65 -21.88
CA LEU A 309 -103.95 -112.10 -21.96
C LEU A 309 -102.86 -113.20 -21.89
N MET A 310 -103.32 -114.37 -21.43
CA MET A 310 -102.59 -115.60 -21.06
C MET A 310 -102.82 -116.75 -22.06
N PRO A 311 -102.11 -117.88 -21.92
CA PRO A 311 -102.79 -119.09 -21.43
C PRO A 311 -102.03 -119.85 -20.31
N GLN A 312 -102.68 -120.88 -19.76
CA GLN A 312 -102.21 -121.68 -18.62
C GLN A 312 -101.30 -122.85 -19.04
N ALA A 313 -100.30 -123.21 -18.22
CA ALA A 313 -100.23 -124.53 -17.55
C ALA A 313 -98.91 -124.77 -16.78
N HIS A 314 -99.04 -125.26 -15.54
CA HIS A 314 -98.09 -126.07 -14.75
C HIS A 314 -96.59 -125.71 -14.71
N GLY A 315 -96.10 -125.22 -13.56
CA GLY A 315 -94.66 -125.04 -13.33
C GLY A 315 -94.27 -124.34 -12.03
N HIS A 316 -94.67 -124.86 -10.87
CA HIS A 316 -94.50 -124.18 -9.56
C HIS A 316 -93.09 -124.32 -8.94
N TRP A 317 -92.04 -124.30 -9.76
CA TRP A 317 -90.66 -124.72 -9.42
C TRP A 317 -89.56 -123.77 -9.95
N PRO A 318 -89.59 -123.24 -11.19
CA PRO A 318 -88.58 -122.30 -11.67
C PRO A 318 -88.66 -120.93 -10.96
N LEU A 319 -89.87 -120.45 -10.66
CA LEU A 319 -90.08 -119.13 -10.04
C LEU A 319 -89.48 -119.06 -8.63
N GLN A 320 -89.62 -120.09 -7.80
CA GLN A 320 -89.05 -120.07 -6.45
C GLN A 320 -87.51 -120.03 -6.48
N ARG A 321 -86.89 -120.78 -7.42
CA ARG A 321 -85.45 -120.70 -7.67
C ARG A 321 -85.04 -119.32 -8.21
N PHE A 322 -85.78 -118.75 -9.16
CA PHE A 322 -85.50 -117.42 -9.70
C PHE A 322 -85.63 -116.32 -8.62
N VAL A 323 -86.64 -116.39 -7.75
CA VAL A 323 -86.80 -115.45 -6.63
C VAL A 323 -85.68 -115.62 -5.60
N GLN A 324 -85.31 -116.84 -5.22
CA GLN A 324 -84.15 -117.06 -4.33
C GLN A 324 -82.83 -116.59 -4.95
N GLN A 325 -82.63 -116.84 -6.25
CA GLN A 325 -81.41 -116.44 -6.96
C GLN A 325 -81.33 -114.91 -7.15
N ASN A 326 -82.47 -114.24 -7.36
CA ASN A 326 -82.55 -112.77 -7.34
C ASN A 326 -82.41 -112.18 -5.93
N GLN A 327 -82.91 -112.83 -4.89
CA GLN A 327 -82.66 -112.40 -3.51
C GLN A 327 -81.17 -112.50 -3.17
N VAL A 328 -80.49 -113.56 -3.61
CA VAL A 328 -79.04 -113.73 -3.41
C VAL A 328 -78.23 -112.75 -4.27
N SER A 329 -78.64 -112.45 -5.51
CA SER A 329 -77.96 -111.44 -6.34
C SER A 329 -78.20 -110.02 -5.81
N LEU A 330 -79.41 -109.68 -5.41
CA LEU A 330 -79.75 -108.40 -4.78
C LEU A 330 -79.00 -108.22 -3.46
N ASN A 331 -78.97 -109.22 -2.58
CA ASN A 331 -78.20 -109.16 -1.33
C ASN A 331 -76.69 -109.00 -1.61
N ARG A 332 -76.16 -109.61 -2.68
CA ARG A 332 -74.75 -109.42 -3.10
C ARG A 332 -74.50 -108.02 -3.65
N VAL A 333 -75.41 -107.46 -4.44
CA VAL A 333 -75.32 -106.09 -4.98
C VAL A 333 -75.43 -105.06 -3.86
N LEU A 334 -76.41 -105.20 -2.96
CA LEU A 334 -76.57 -104.32 -1.79
C LEU A 334 -75.34 -104.38 -0.85
N LEU A 335 -74.77 -105.56 -0.63
CA LEU A 335 -73.53 -105.70 0.16
C LEU A 335 -72.30 -105.14 -0.58
N ALA A 336 -72.26 -105.19 -1.91
CA ALA A 336 -71.19 -104.60 -2.71
C ALA A 336 -71.29 -103.06 -2.77
N GLU A 337 -72.50 -102.53 -2.97
CA GLU A 337 -72.83 -101.11 -2.82
C GLU A 337 -72.45 -100.62 -1.43
N GLN A 338 -72.94 -101.26 -0.36
CA GLN A 338 -72.62 -100.85 1.01
C GLN A 338 -71.10 -100.78 1.23
N LYS A 339 -70.35 -101.81 0.82
CA LYS A 339 -68.88 -101.79 0.89
C LYS A 339 -68.22 -100.71 0.02
N ALA A 340 -68.82 -100.35 -1.11
CA ALA A 340 -68.35 -99.24 -1.94
C ALA A 340 -68.63 -97.88 -1.29
N TRP A 341 -69.77 -97.71 -0.63
CA TRP A 341 -70.09 -96.52 0.18
C TRP A 341 -69.22 -96.42 1.43
N ASP A 342 -68.98 -97.54 2.14
CA ASP A 342 -68.07 -97.60 3.29
C ASP A 342 -66.62 -97.25 2.87
N ALA A 343 -66.10 -97.84 1.79
CA ALA A 343 -64.76 -97.57 1.27
C ALA A 343 -64.64 -96.14 0.69
N LYS A 344 -65.70 -95.62 0.09
CA LYS A 344 -65.76 -94.22 -0.35
C LYS A 344 -65.76 -93.26 0.85
N GLY A 345 -66.54 -93.56 1.89
CA GLY A 345 -66.54 -92.82 3.15
C GLY A 345 -65.13 -92.77 3.74
N GLN A 346 -64.48 -93.91 3.92
CA GLN A 346 -63.10 -93.99 4.41
C GLN A 346 -62.09 -93.20 3.56
N LEU A 347 -62.27 -93.13 2.23
CA LEU A 347 -61.44 -92.31 1.34
C LEU A 347 -61.75 -90.80 1.44
N GLU A 348 -63.00 -90.43 1.67
CA GLU A 348 -63.42 -89.03 1.86
C GLU A 348 -63.03 -88.53 3.26
N ASP A 349 -63.12 -89.37 4.29
CA ASP A 349 -62.63 -89.14 5.66
C ASP A 349 -61.09 -89.03 5.69
N SER A 350 -60.37 -89.92 4.99
CA SER A 350 -58.90 -89.84 4.88
C SER A 350 -58.46 -88.52 4.24
N ARG A 351 -59.13 -88.11 3.15
CA ARG A 351 -58.88 -86.82 2.49
C ARG A 351 -59.28 -85.62 3.35
N ALA A 352 -60.35 -85.73 4.13
CA ALA A 352 -60.73 -84.70 5.09
C ALA A 352 -59.66 -84.56 6.20
N GLY A 353 -59.09 -85.68 6.65
CA GLY A 353 -57.94 -85.72 7.56
C GLY A 353 -56.69 -85.06 6.95
N GLU A 354 -56.27 -85.48 5.75
CA GLU A 354 -55.14 -84.89 5.01
C GLU A 354 -55.31 -83.38 4.77
N LEU A 355 -56.52 -82.93 4.44
CA LEU A 355 -56.82 -81.51 4.26
C LEU A 355 -56.85 -80.75 5.61
N ALA A 356 -57.29 -81.39 6.70
CA ALA A 356 -57.27 -80.79 8.02
C ALA A 356 -55.83 -80.63 8.55
N THR A 357 -54.96 -81.64 8.40
CA THR A 357 -53.55 -81.54 8.78
C THR A 357 -52.83 -80.51 7.91
N TYR A 358 -53.04 -80.53 6.58
CA TYR A 358 -52.46 -79.52 5.70
C TYR A 358 -52.91 -78.10 6.06
N LEU A 359 -54.20 -77.87 6.36
CA LEU A 359 -54.67 -76.54 6.78
C LEU A 359 -54.08 -76.13 8.14
N GLN A 360 -53.95 -77.06 9.09
CA GLN A 360 -53.31 -76.80 10.38
C GLN A 360 -51.83 -76.43 10.22
N GLU A 361 -51.06 -77.19 9.45
CA GLU A 361 -49.64 -76.93 9.14
C GLU A 361 -49.45 -75.54 8.47
N ASN A 362 -50.35 -75.15 7.56
CA ASN A 362 -50.29 -73.82 6.93
C ASN A 362 -50.67 -72.69 7.89
N LEU A 363 -51.58 -72.92 8.84
CA LEU A 363 -51.93 -71.94 9.87
C LEU A 363 -50.79 -71.77 10.88
N GLU A 364 -50.14 -72.85 11.31
CA GLU A 364 -48.95 -72.82 12.16
C GLU A 364 -47.77 -72.13 11.46
N ALA A 365 -47.50 -72.46 10.19
CA ALA A 365 -46.48 -71.78 9.40
C ALA A 365 -46.79 -70.28 9.20
N MET A 366 -48.07 -69.90 9.04
CA MET A 366 -48.48 -68.49 8.94
C MET A 366 -48.34 -67.75 10.27
N GLN A 367 -48.62 -68.41 11.41
CA GLN A 367 -48.40 -67.85 12.74
C GLN A 367 -46.92 -67.61 13.00
N LEU A 368 -46.05 -68.61 12.75
CA LEU A 368 -44.60 -68.48 12.89
C LEU A 368 -44.02 -67.40 11.96
N ALA A 369 -44.49 -67.30 10.72
CA ALA A 369 -44.08 -66.22 9.81
C ALA A 369 -44.53 -64.83 10.31
N GLY A 370 -45.71 -64.73 10.93
CA GLY A 370 -46.21 -63.51 11.58
C GLY A 370 -45.38 -63.12 12.80
N GLU A 371 -45.05 -64.08 13.66
CA GLU A 371 -44.19 -63.87 14.84
C GLU A 371 -42.78 -63.42 14.43
N LEU A 372 -42.18 -64.05 13.43
CA LEU A 372 -40.86 -63.65 12.91
C LEU A 372 -40.89 -62.24 12.31
N ALA A 373 -41.89 -61.91 11.48
CA ALA A 373 -42.04 -60.55 10.95
C ALA A 373 -42.29 -59.50 12.06
N GLN A 374 -42.98 -59.88 13.14
CA GLN A 374 -43.17 -59.03 14.31
C GLN A 374 -41.85 -58.82 15.09
N GLN A 375 -41.02 -59.86 15.23
CA GLN A 375 -39.69 -59.75 15.85
C GLN A 375 -38.73 -58.90 14.99
N GLU A 376 -38.72 -59.09 13.66
CA GLU A 376 -37.91 -58.28 12.74
C GLU A 376 -38.30 -56.80 12.79
N THR A 377 -39.61 -56.49 12.80
CA THR A 377 -40.08 -55.10 12.91
C THR A 377 -39.80 -54.48 14.28
N GLN A 378 -39.84 -55.27 15.37
CA GLN A 378 -39.44 -54.81 16.70
C GLN A 378 -37.94 -54.49 16.75
N GLY A 379 -37.07 -55.39 16.29
CA GLY A 379 -35.62 -55.15 16.24
C GLY A 379 -35.24 -53.98 15.31
N ALA A 380 -35.95 -53.79 14.20
CA ALA A 380 -35.77 -52.62 13.34
C ALA A 380 -36.15 -51.30 14.04
N LEU A 381 -37.22 -51.29 14.84
CA LEU A 381 -37.62 -50.12 15.64
C LEU A 381 -36.64 -49.84 16.78
N GLU A 382 -36.07 -50.86 17.40
CA GLU A 382 -35.05 -50.71 18.44
C GLU A 382 -33.75 -50.11 17.86
N LEU A 383 -33.25 -50.66 16.76
CA LEU A 383 -32.10 -50.12 16.03
C LEU A 383 -32.32 -48.67 15.54
N LEU A 384 -33.57 -48.27 15.25
CA LEU A 384 -33.91 -46.88 14.93
C LEU A 384 -33.89 -45.97 16.18
N ARG A 385 -34.31 -46.46 17.36
CA ARG A 385 -34.20 -45.72 18.63
C ARG A 385 -32.74 -45.52 19.03
N GLU A 386 -31.91 -46.55 18.94
CA GLU A 386 -30.46 -46.45 19.18
C GLU A 386 -29.81 -45.39 18.28
N LYS A 387 -30.16 -45.39 16.98
CA LYS A 387 -29.67 -44.38 16.02
C LYS A 387 -30.17 -42.98 16.35
N SER A 388 -31.41 -42.81 16.83
CA SER A 388 -31.92 -41.52 17.31
C SER A 388 -31.11 -41.02 18.50
N GLN A 389 -30.93 -41.87 19.53
CA GLN A 389 -30.17 -41.53 20.73
C GLN A 389 -28.70 -41.19 20.42
N ALA A 390 -28.04 -41.95 19.53
CA ALA A 390 -26.68 -41.66 19.08
C ALA A 390 -26.60 -40.33 18.30
N LEU A 391 -27.61 -40.00 17.49
CA LEU A 391 -27.72 -38.71 16.81
C LEU A 391 -27.95 -37.58 17.82
N GLU A 392 -28.87 -37.73 18.77
CA GLU A 392 -29.18 -36.75 19.83
C GLU A 392 -27.92 -36.41 20.65
N VAL A 393 -27.13 -37.41 21.05
CA VAL A 393 -25.83 -37.22 21.73
C VAL A 393 -24.84 -36.46 20.82
N SER A 394 -24.77 -36.81 19.53
CA SER A 394 -23.88 -36.10 18.59
C SER A 394 -24.31 -34.64 18.33
N VAL A 395 -25.61 -34.36 18.34
CA VAL A 395 -26.17 -33.00 18.22
C VAL A 395 -25.88 -32.20 19.49
N ALA A 396 -26.04 -32.79 20.67
CA ALA A 396 -25.71 -32.15 21.95
C ALA A 396 -24.21 -31.77 22.02
N GLU A 397 -23.32 -32.66 21.57
CA GLU A 397 -21.88 -32.38 21.50
C GLU A 397 -21.54 -31.29 20.46
N LEU A 398 -22.19 -31.28 19.30
CA LEU A 398 -22.03 -30.19 18.31
C LEU A 398 -22.55 -28.84 18.85
N VAL A 399 -23.68 -28.81 19.55
CA VAL A 399 -24.20 -27.60 20.22
C VAL A 399 -23.22 -27.11 21.28
N ARG A 400 -22.60 -28.02 22.05
CA ARG A 400 -21.55 -27.70 23.01
C ARG A 400 -20.34 -27.06 22.32
N GLN A 401 -19.83 -27.66 21.24
CA GLN A 401 -18.70 -27.12 20.46
C GLN A 401 -19.01 -25.75 19.82
N VAL A 402 -20.21 -25.56 19.28
CA VAL A 402 -20.64 -24.26 18.72
C VAL A 402 -20.72 -23.19 19.82
N LYS A 403 -21.14 -23.56 21.04
CA LYS A 403 -21.10 -22.66 22.19
C LYS A 403 -19.66 -22.32 22.60
N ASP A 404 -18.78 -23.30 22.78
CA ASP A 404 -17.38 -23.08 23.13
C ASP A 404 -16.69 -22.12 22.15
N LEU A 405 -16.95 -22.30 20.84
CA LEU A 405 -16.46 -21.40 19.78
C LEU A 405 -17.06 -20.00 19.88
N SER A 406 -18.36 -19.88 20.19
CA SER A 406 -19.02 -18.58 20.37
C SER A 406 -18.47 -17.82 21.58
N ASP A 407 -18.27 -18.50 22.71
CA ASP A 407 -17.65 -17.94 23.91
C ASP A 407 -16.17 -17.56 23.64
N HIS A 408 -15.46 -18.32 22.81
CA HIS A 408 -14.10 -17.98 22.35
C HIS A 408 -14.07 -16.75 21.44
N PHE A 409 -14.97 -16.64 20.45
CA PHE A 409 -15.07 -15.46 19.60
C PHE A 409 -15.44 -14.21 20.41
N LEU A 410 -16.33 -14.33 21.39
CA LEU A 410 -16.65 -13.25 22.33
C LEU A 410 -15.41 -12.81 23.12
N ALA A 411 -14.64 -13.75 23.67
CA ALA A 411 -13.40 -13.46 24.39
C ALA A 411 -12.30 -12.85 23.49
N LEU A 412 -12.28 -13.18 22.19
CA LEU A 412 -11.41 -12.52 21.22
C LEU A 412 -11.88 -11.09 20.91
N SER A 413 -13.19 -10.83 20.78
CA SER A 413 -13.73 -9.48 20.61
C SER A 413 -13.28 -8.58 21.75
N TRP A 414 -13.58 -8.94 23.01
CA TRP A 414 -13.20 -8.14 24.18
C TRP A 414 -11.69 -7.81 24.25
N ARG A 415 -10.83 -8.72 23.75
CA ARG A 415 -9.38 -8.48 23.66
C ARG A 415 -9.00 -7.51 22.54
N LEU A 416 -9.66 -7.58 21.39
CA LEU A 416 -9.48 -6.62 20.29
C LEU A 416 -10.02 -5.24 20.69
N ASP A 417 -11.21 -5.17 21.27
CA ASP A 417 -11.84 -3.95 21.78
C ASP A 417 -10.93 -3.23 22.80
N LEU A 418 -10.33 -3.99 23.74
CA LEU A 418 -9.38 -3.46 24.72
C LEU A 418 -8.06 -2.99 24.05
N GLN A 419 -7.58 -3.69 23.03
CA GLN A 419 -6.39 -3.28 22.27
C GLN A 419 -6.65 -2.01 21.45
N GLU A 420 -7.79 -1.90 20.77
CA GLU A 420 -8.21 -0.70 20.05
C GLU A 420 -8.32 0.49 21.02
N GLN A 421 -9.02 0.35 22.14
CA GLN A 421 -9.13 1.40 23.16
C GLN A 421 -7.74 1.83 23.71
N THR A 422 -6.84 0.87 23.95
CA THR A 422 -5.47 1.15 24.44
C THR A 422 -4.65 1.92 23.40
N LEU A 423 -4.73 1.52 22.12
CA LEU A 423 -4.05 2.21 21.03
C LEU A 423 -4.66 3.59 20.76
N SER A 424 -5.98 3.72 20.81
CA SER A 424 -6.71 4.99 20.67
C SER A 424 -6.49 5.94 21.85
N MET A 425 -6.15 5.46 23.05
CA MET A 425 -5.63 6.30 24.15
C MET A 425 -4.22 6.81 23.80
N ARG A 426 -3.28 5.91 23.50
CA ARG A 426 -1.88 6.26 23.17
C ARG A 426 -1.75 7.18 21.96
N LEU A 427 -2.62 7.03 20.96
CA LEU A 427 -2.67 7.91 19.79
C LEU A 427 -3.12 9.33 20.18
N ARG A 428 -4.10 9.48 21.09
CA ARG A 428 -4.52 10.80 21.60
C ARG A 428 -3.48 11.41 22.53
N GLU A 429 -2.83 10.61 23.37
CA GLU A 429 -1.71 11.03 24.22
C GLU A 429 -0.59 11.60 23.35
N THR A 430 -0.04 10.80 22.43
CA THR A 430 1.04 11.25 21.53
C THR A 430 0.61 12.39 20.61
N GLN A 431 -0.63 12.43 20.11
CA GLN A 431 -1.14 13.59 19.36
C GLN A 431 -1.12 14.87 20.22
N SER A 432 -1.57 14.80 21.48
CA SER A 432 -1.54 15.96 22.38
C SER A 432 -0.11 16.40 22.73
N GLU A 433 0.84 15.46 22.85
CA GLU A 433 2.26 15.78 23.01
C GLU A 433 2.83 16.51 21.79
N TRP A 434 2.47 16.07 20.57
CA TRP A 434 2.84 16.76 19.34
C TRP A 434 2.21 18.15 19.22
N GLU A 435 0.93 18.30 19.54
CA GLU A 435 0.24 19.61 19.53
C GLU A 435 0.87 20.58 20.54
N VAL A 436 1.22 20.12 21.74
CA VAL A 436 1.94 20.92 22.75
C VAL A 436 3.37 21.24 22.30
N ALA A 437 4.08 20.31 21.65
CA ALA A 437 5.42 20.55 21.12
C ALA A 437 5.41 21.56 19.95
N GLU A 438 4.43 21.47 19.05
CA GLU A 438 4.24 22.40 17.95
C GLU A 438 3.88 23.80 18.47
N GLN A 439 2.99 23.90 19.46
CA GLN A 439 2.63 25.16 20.10
C GLN A 439 3.86 25.83 20.76
N ARG A 440 4.66 25.07 21.51
CA ARG A 440 5.93 25.56 22.09
C ARG A 440 6.93 26.03 21.01
N TRP A 441 7.00 25.34 19.87
CA TRP A 441 7.87 25.75 18.76
C TRP A 441 7.36 27.04 18.09
N ARG A 442 6.04 27.18 17.92
CA ARG A 442 5.40 28.42 17.42
C ARG A 442 5.67 29.61 18.35
N GLU A 443 5.54 29.41 19.67
CA GLU A 443 5.89 30.42 20.69
C GLU A 443 7.40 30.74 20.72
N GLY A 444 8.26 29.75 20.49
CA GLY A 444 9.70 29.98 20.32
C GLY A 444 10.00 30.87 19.10
N LEU A 445 9.35 30.59 17.97
CA LEU A 445 9.49 31.42 16.76
C LEU A 445 8.97 32.85 16.95
N THR A 446 7.88 33.08 17.69
CA THR A 446 7.40 34.45 17.94
C THR A 446 8.39 35.21 18.83
N ARG A 447 8.94 34.59 19.88
CA ARG A 447 9.99 35.22 20.72
C ARG A 447 11.24 35.56 19.92
N CYS A 448 11.79 34.61 19.14
CA CYS A 448 12.96 34.88 18.31
C CYS A 448 12.70 35.95 17.23
N ARG A 449 11.45 36.13 16.80
CA ARG A 449 11.04 37.25 15.94
C ARG A 449 10.98 38.57 16.70
N GLU A 450 10.39 38.60 17.88
CA GLU A 450 10.32 39.79 18.75
C GLU A 450 11.71 40.27 19.19
N GLU A 451 12.61 39.34 19.52
CA GLU A 451 14.03 39.56 19.79
C GLU A 451 14.75 40.17 18.57
N ALA A 452 14.57 39.60 17.38
CA ALA A 452 15.13 40.14 16.15
C ALA A 452 14.57 41.53 15.80
N GLU A 453 13.26 41.76 15.99
CA GLU A 453 12.61 43.07 15.80
C GLU A 453 13.01 44.09 16.89
N ALA A 454 13.50 43.65 18.06
CA ALA A 454 14.12 44.52 19.07
C ALA A 454 15.55 44.91 18.67
N HIS A 455 16.40 43.96 18.31
CA HIS A 455 17.77 44.24 17.87
C HIS A 455 17.81 45.08 16.58
N LEU A 456 16.88 44.88 15.64
CA LEU A 456 16.77 45.72 14.45
C LEU A 456 16.39 47.18 14.79
N ARG A 457 15.56 47.42 15.82
CA ARG A 457 15.27 48.77 16.31
C ARG A 457 16.48 49.40 16.98
N GLU A 458 17.20 48.67 17.83
CA GLU A 458 18.42 49.17 18.47
C GLU A 458 19.50 49.55 17.44
N VAL A 459 19.70 48.71 16.40
CA VAL A 459 20.61 49.01 15.30
C VAL A 459 20.14 50.22 14.49
N GLN A 460 18.83 50.34 14.24
CA GLN A 460 18.26 51.51 13.55
C GLN A 460 18.50 52.80 14.36
N GLU A 461 18.22 52.81 15.66
CA GLU A 461 18.46 53.97 16.53
C GLU A 461 19.95 54.37 16.57
N ARG A 462 20.87 53.40 16.61
CA ARG A 462 22.32 53.64 16.51
C ARG A 462 22.73 54.23 15.14
N VAL A 463 22.10 53.78 14.06
CA VAL A 463 22.33 54.28 12.70
C VAL A 463 21.77 55.70 12.53
N ASP A 464 20.58 56.00 13.07
CA ASP A 464 19.94 57.32 12.98
C ASP A 464 20.66 58.39 13.82
N GLN A 465 21.37 57.99 14.88
CA GLN A 465 22.26 58.86 15.66
C GLN A 465 23.61 59.12 14.96
N LEU A 466 24.06 58.25 14.05
CA LEU A 466 25.40 58.33 13.45
C LEU A 466 25.63 59.63 12.63
N PRO A 467 24.69 60.12 11.80
CA PRO A 467 24.82 61.41 11.13
C PRO A 467 25.07 62.57 12.10
N GLN A 468 24.36 62.61 13.23
CA GLN A 468 24.47 63.67 14.24
C GLN A 468 25.85 63.66 14.92
N GLN A 469 26.40 62.46 15.15
CA GLN A 469 27.77 62.30 15.67
C GLN A 469 28.83 62.73 14.64
N ILE A 470 28.63 62.41 13.36
CA ILE A 470 29.52 62.83 12.25
C ILE A 470 29.49 64.35 12.07
N GLU A 471 28.30 64.96 12.12
CA GLU A 471 28.11 66.42 12.03
C GLU A 471 28.80 67.13 13.21
N ALA A 472 28.55 66.69 14.45
CA ALA A 472 29.18 67.25 15.65
C ALA A 472 30.71 67.04 15.73
N VAL A 473 31.28 66.09 14.99
CA VAL A 473 32.75 65.95 14.79
C VAL A 473 33.22 66.87 13.67
N THR A 474 32.45 67.00 12.59
CA THR A 474 32.76 67.88 11.46
C THR A 474 32.81 69.34 11.88
N ASP A 475 31.84 69.81 12.69
CA ASP A 475 31.83 71.16 13.26
C ASP A 475 33.07 71.44 14.11
N LYS A 476 33.47 70.49 14.97
CA LYS A 476 34.71 70.60 15.76
C LYS A 476 35.93 70.70 14.86
N CYS A 477 36.00 69.93 13.78
CA CYS A 477 37.08 70.04 12.80
C CYS A 477 37.10 71.39 12.07
N VAL A 478 35.93 71.95 11.70
CA VAL A 478 35.81 73.28 11.09
C VAL A 478 36.25 74.38 12.07
N LEU A 479 35.80 74.32 13.33
CA LEU A 479 36.20 75.25 14.38
C LEU A 479 37.71 75.19 14.64
N HIS A 480 38.28 74.01 14.88
CA HIS A 480 39.72 73.81 15.07
C HIS A 480 40.55 74.29 13.87
N LYS A 481 40.05 74.09 12.64
CA LYS A 481 40.69 74.63 11.45
C LYS A 481 40.66 76.15 11.45
N SER A 482 39.51 76.79 11.68
CA SER A 482 39.38 78.25 11.68
C SER A 482 40.25 78.93 12.74
N ASP A 483 40.36 78.36 13.94
CA ASP A 483 41.25 78.81 15.01
C ASP A 483 42.73 78.67 14.61
N SER A 484 43.09 77.57 13.92
CA SER A 484 44.43 77.35 13.38
C SER A 484 44.77 78.35 12.26
N ASP A 485 43.87 78.54 11.29
CA ASP A 485 44.04 79.47 10.16
C ASP A 485 44.16 80.93 10.66
N CYS A 486 43.36 81.31 11.68
CA CYS A 486 43.48 82.61 12.35
C CYS A 486 44.85 82.78 13.05
N LYS A 487 45.34 81.76 13.75
CA LYS A 487 46.68 81.80 14.39
C LYS A 487 47.82 81.90 13.39
N ILE A 488 47.72 81.18 12.27
CA ILE A 488 48.68 81.27 11.16
C ILE A 488 48.66 82.67 10.54
N SER A 489 47.47 83.24 10.33
CA SER A 489 47.32 84.61 9.77
C SER A 489 47.90 85.67 10.69
N ALA A 490 47.63 85.59 12.00
CA ALA A 490 48.18 86.52 12.99
C ALA A 490 49.72 86.44 13.03
N GLU A 491 50.28 85.23 13.12
CA GLU A 491 51.73 85.00 13.09
C GLU A 491 52.38 85.51 11.78
N ALA A 492 51.72 85.33 10.64
CA ALA A 492 52.19 85.87 9.36
C ALA A 492 52.25 87.41 9.37
N THR A 493 51.18 88.09 9.82
CA THR A 493 51.16 89.56 9.92
C THR A 493 52.18 90.10 10.92
N ALA A 494 52.42 89.40 12.05
CA ALA A 494 53.43 89.79 13.02
C ALA A 494 54.85 89.71 12.44
N ARG A 495 55.13 88.67 11.62
CA ARG A 495 56.40 88.53 10.90
C ARG A 495 56.56 89.57 9.79
N GLU A 496 55.49 89.87 9.06
CA GLU A 496 55.50 90.89 8.01
C GLU A 496 55.80 92.28 8.59
N LEU A 497 55.12 92.67 9.69
CA LEU A 497 55.41 93.92 10.41
C LEU A 497 56.84 93.96 10.96
N ALA A 498 57.38 92.84 11.46
CA ALA A 498 58.77 92.79 11.92
C ALA A 498 59.78 92.95 10.78
N VAL A 499 59.51 92.38 9.60
CA VAL A 499 60.33 92.56 8.40
C VAL A 499 60.24 93.98 7.86
N GLU A 500 59.05 94.58 7.85
CA GLU A 500 58.86 95.99 7.46
C GLU A 500 59.55 96.97 8.42
N ALA A 501 59.53 96.72 9.72
CA ALA A 501 60.31 97.51 10.67
C ALA A 501 61.82 97.49 10.33
N VAL A 502 62.38 96.30 10.04
CA VAL A 502 63.79 96.15 9.62
C VAL A 502 64.06 96.82 8.26
N ARG A 503 63.10 96.83 7.33
CA ARG A 503 63.20 97.54 6.03
C ARG A 503 63.16 99.07 6.19
N GLN A 504 62.28 99.59 7.04
CA GLN A 504 62.15 101.03 7.33
C GLN A 504 63.39 101.55 8.04
N GLU A 505 63.89 100.81 9.03
CA GLU A 505 65.20 101.03 9.62
C GLU A 505 66.27 101.05 8.51
N LEU A 506 66.36 100.01 7.65
CA LEU A 506 67.36 99.94 6.56
C LEU A 506 67.38 101.17 5.65
N ALA A 507 66.21 101.71 5.29
CA ALA A 507 66.10 102.96 4.57
C ALA A 507 66.66 104.17 5.37
N ALA A 508 66.41 104.22 6.69
CA ALA A 508 66.94 105.26 7.57
C ALA A 508 68.47 105.20 7.75
N LEU A 509 69.09 104.00 7.82
CA LEU A 509 70.56 103.90 7.79
C LEU A 509 71.10 104.37 6.43
N LEU A 510 70.57 103.86 5.32
CA LEU A 510 71.02 104.23 3.98
C LEU A 510 70.92 105.74 3.73
N SER A 511 69.83 106.37 4.18
CA SER A 511 69.67 107.82 4.16
C SER A 511 70.74 108.54 4.99
N SER A 512 71.00 108.10 6.23
CA SER A 512 72.04 108.70 7.07
C SER A 512 73.46 108.54 6.48
N VAL A 513 73.74 107.42 5.82
CA VAL A 513 75.00 107.16 5.10
C VAL A 513 75.14 108.06 3.86
N GLN A 514 74.07 108.31 3.12
CA GLN A 514 74.08 109.30 2.03
C GLN A 514 74.36 110.72 2.58
N LEU A 515 73.78 111.06 3.73
CA LEU A 515 73.96 112.34 4.42
C LEU A 515 75.39 112.58 4.98
N LEU A 516 76.28 111.58 5.01
CA LEU A 516 77.71 111.80 5.28
C LEU A 516 78.37 112.71 4.25
N ARG A 517 77.88 112.71 3.00
CA ARG A 517 78.51 113.37 1.85
C ARG A 517 78.53 114.91 1.97
N GLU A 518 77.68 115.47 2.82
CA GLU A 518 77.37 116.91 2.87
C GLU A 518 77.63 117.55 4.25
N GLY A 519 78.64 117.05 4.98
CA GLY A 519 79.35 117.86 5.97
C GLY A 519 79.43 117.32 7.40
N ASN A 520 80.52 117.69 8.08
CA ASN A 520 80.95 117.34 9.44
C ASN A 520 80.94 115.82 9.76
N PRO A 521 82.00 115.08 9.41
CA PRO A 521 82.00 113.62 9.44
C PRO A 521 81.93 113.03 10.85
N GLY A 522 82.66 113.59 11.83
CA GLY A 522 82.85 112.93 13.14
C GLY A 522 81.54 112.64 13.89
N ARG A 523 80.62 113.61 13.94
CA ARG A 523 79.33 113.44 14.64
C ARG A 523 78.40 112.48 13.90
N LYS A 524 78.36 112.54 12.56
CA LYS A 524 77.55 111.63 11.72
C LYS A 524 78.08 110.20 11.74
N ILE A 525 79.41 110.00 11.79
CA ILE A 525 80.02 108.67 11.97
C ILE A 525 79.57 108.05 13.29
N ALA A 526 79.59 108.80 14.39
CA ALA A 526 79.10 108.32 15.69
C ALA A 526 77.59 107.99 15.67
N GLU A 527 76.77 108.81 15.00
CA GLU A 527 75.33 108.55 14.83
C GLU A 527 75.07 107.29 13.99
N ILE A 528 75.82 107.09 12.92
CA ILE A 528 75.72 105.91 12.04
C ILE A 528 76.26 104.65 12.74
N GLN A 529 77.30 104.75 13.56
CA GLN A 529 77.75 103.66 14.42
C GLN A 529 76.68 103.31 15.47
N GLY A 530 76.00 104.31 16.05
CA GLY A 530 74.86 104.09 16.94
C GLY A 530 73.68 103.39 16.24
N LYS A 531 73.28 103.86 15.06
CA LYS A 531 72.23 103.24 14.24
C LYS A 531 72.63 101.84 13.74
N LEU A 532 73.89 101.64 13.36
CA LEU A 532 74.40 100.31 12.98
C LEU A 532 74.38 99.35 14.18
N ALA A 533 74.64 99.83 15.40
CA ALA A 533 74.51 99.04 16.62
C ALA A 533 73.04 98.71 16.97
N THR A 534 72.09 99.64 16.79
CA THR A 534 70.66 99.31 16.98
C THR A 534 70.17 98.30 15.95
N PHE A 535 70.66 98.38 14.71
CA PHE A 535 70.42 97.37 13.68
C PHE A 535 71.01 96.01 13.99
N GLN A 536 72.29 95.95 14.38
CA GLN A 536 72.92 94.68 14.72
C GLN A 536 72.19 94.03 15.91
N ASN A 537 71.68 94.83 16.84
CA ASN A 537 70.81 94.39 17.93
C ASN A 537 69.42 93.91 17.44
N GLN A 538 68.78 94.60 16.49
CA GLN A 538 67.51 94.16 15.86
C GLN A 538 67.66 92.90 15.01
N MET A 539 68.68 92.82 14.16
CA MET A 539 69.01 91.61 13.38
C MET A 539 69.34 90.44 14.30
N MET A 540 70.14 90.65 15.35
CA MET A 540 70.43 89.62 16.35
C MET A 540 69.16 89.15 17.06
N LYS A 541 68.24 90.05 17.44
CA LYS A 541 66.92 89.68 18.00
C LYS A 541 66.05 88.91 17.02
N LEU A 542 66.07 89.26 15.74
CA LEU A 542 65.36 88.53 14.69
C LEU A 542 65.97 87.15 14.47
N GLU A 543 67.30 87.03 14.46
CA GLU A 543 68.03 85.77 14.29
C GLU A 543 67.84 84.84 15.50
N THR A 544 67.90 85.36 16.74
CA THR A 544 67.52 84.57 17.93
C THR A 544 66.05 84.17 17.86
N SER A 545 65.13 85.06 17.48
CA SER A 545 63.70 84.72 17.34
C SER A 545 63.43 83.65 16.26
N ILE A 546 64.16 83.67 15.15
CA ILE A 546 64.11 82.62 14.12
C ILE A 546 64.66 81.29 14.65
N GLN A 547 65.78 81.31 15.37
CA GLN A 547 66.39 80.12 15.94
C GLN A 547 65.54 79.53 17.09
N ASP A 548 64.93 80.36 17.92
CA ASP A 548 63.98 79.96 18.96
C ASP A 548 62.68 79.40 18.35
N ASN A 549 62.15 80.03 17.29
CA ASN A 549 61.06 79.44 16.52
C ASN A 549 61.42 78.06 15.96
N LYS A 550 62.67 77.87 15.51
CA LYS A 550 63.16 76.59 14.97
C LYS A 550 63.34 75.53 16.06
N THR A 551 63.79 75.88 17.27
CA THR A 551 63.83 74.94 18.40
C THR A 551 62.43 74.60 18.89
N ILE A 552 61.52 75.58 19.00
CA ILE A 552 60.11 75.39 19.36
C ILE A 552 59.38 74.52 18.32
N GLN A 553 59.60 74.73 17.02
CA GLN A 553 59.03 73.88 15.97
C GLN A 553 59.58 72.45 16.02
N ASN A 554 60.89 72.26 16.23
CA ASN A 554 61.47 70.93 16.41
C ASN A 554 60.91 70.23 17.65
N LEU A 555 60.74 70.93 18.78
CA LEU A 555 60.12 70.37 19.98
C LEU A 555 58.66 69.98 19.73
N LYS A 556 57.85 70.88 19.16
CA LYS A 556 56.45 70.62 18.79
C LYS A 556 56.32 69.42 17.86
N PHE A 557 57.12 69.34 16.80
CA PHE A 557 57.11 68.22 15.86
C PHE A 557 57.47 66.90 16.55
N ASN A 558 58.46 66.88 17.44
CA ASN A 558 58.82 65.69 18.21
C ASN A 558 57.71 65.28 19.20
N THR A 559 57.07 66.21 19.91
CA THR A 559 55.95 65.89 20.80
C THR A 559 54.70 65.44 20.04
N GLU A 560 54.38 66.08 18.93
CA GLU A 560 53.22 65.71 18.09
C GLU A 560 53.44 64.36 17.39
N THR A 561 54.68 64.03 17.00
CA THR A 561 55.03 62.70 16.48
C THR A 561 54.87 61.63 17.56
N LYS A 562 55.32 61.88 18.80
CA LYS A 562 55.09 60.97 19.94
C LYS A 562 53.60 60.76 20.22
N LEU A 563 52.84 61.85 20.36
CA LEU A 563 51.40 61.81 20.58
C LEU A 563 50.66 61.08 19.44
N ARG A 564 51.09 61.21 18.17
CA ARG A 564 50.56 60.40 17.07
C ARG A 564 50.90 58.91 17.22
N THR A 565 52.12 58.55 17.59
CA THR A 565 52.47 57.14 17.82
C THR A 565 51.74 56.53 19.01
N GLU A 566 51.54 57.30 20.08
CA GLU A 566 50.77 56.90 21.27
C GLU A 566 49.28 56.75 20.93
N ALA A 567 48.69 57.70 20.21
CA ALA A 567 47.30 57.63 19.74
C ALA A 567 47.05 56.48 18.74
N MET A 568 48.03 56.16 17.89
CA MET A 568 47.95 54.97 17.03
C MET A 568 48.05 53.66 17.84
N ALA A 569 48.88 53.62 18.89
CA ALA A 569 48.99 52.46 19.77
C ALA A 569 47.69 52.24 20.57
N THR A 570 47.08 53.28 21.12
CA THR A 570 45.79 53.16 21.83
C THR A 570 44.64 52.81 20.89
N LEU A 571 44.64 53.30 19.64
CA LEU A 571 43.68 52.84 18.61
C LEU A 571 43.85 51.36 18.28
N GLN A 572 45.09 50.89 18.13
CA GLN A 572 45.39 49.46 17.92
C GLN A 572 44.97 48.61 19.13
N GLU A 573 45.17 49.11 20.35
CA GLU A 573 44.68 48.43 21.55
C GLU A 573 43.15 48.41 21.62
N SER A 574 42.46 49.51 21.29
CA SER A 574 40.99 49.53 21.25
C SER A 574 40.43 48.63 20.16
N MET A 575 41.09 48.52 19.00
CA MET A 575 40.75 47.53 17.98
C MET A 575 40.95 46.11 18.51
N LEU A 576 42.08 45.80 19.16
CA LEU A 576 42.35 44.48 19.73
C LEU A 576 41.34 44.11 20.84
N ARG A 577 40.89 45.09 21.63
CA ARG A 577 39.81 44.91 22.62
C ARG A 577 38.47 44.62 21.96
N LEU A 578 38.04 45.45 20.99
CA LEU A 578 36.81 45.20 20.23
C LEU A 578 36.83 43.82 19.55
N TRP A 579 37.94 43.45 18.90
CA TRP A 579 38.15 42.13 18.28
C TRP A 579 38.28 40.96 19.30
N SER A 580 38.23 41.24 20.61
CA SER A 580 38.18 40.25 21.69
C SER A 580 36.82 40.19 22.41
N GLU A 581 36.09 41.31 22.44
CA GLU A 581 34.70 41.40 22.93
C GLU A 581 33.73 40.88 21.87
N GLU A 582 33.93 41.29 20.62
CA GLU A 582 33.34 40.70 19.41
C GLU A 582 34.09 39.41 19.03
N GLY A 583 34.04 38.45 19.95
CA GLY A 583 34.79 37.20 19.87
C GLY A 583 34.55 36.42 18.57
N PRO A 584 35.53 35.60 18.12
CA PRO A 584 35.46 34.91 16.84
C PRO A 584 34.21 34.03 16.76
N TRP A 585 33.40 34.30 15.73
CA TRP A 585 32.11 33.65 15.40
C TRP A 585 31.94 32.25 16.00
N THR A 586 30.87 32.05 16.75
CA THR A 586 30.60 30.84 17.54
C THR A 586 29.55 29.90 16.90
N PRO A 587 29.93 29.08 15.89
CA PRO A 587 29.23 27.81 15.69
C PRO A 587 29.64 26.87 16.82
N THR A 588 28.74 26.64 17.77
CA THR A 588 28.98 25.73 18.88
C THR A 588 29.16 24.28 18.41
N LEU A 589 30.41 23.82 18.28
CA LEU A 589 30.77 22.44 18.61
C LEU A 589 32.25 22.31 18.96
N SER A 590 32.54 21.53 20.00
CA SER A 590 33.85 21.41 20.63
C SER A 590 34.86 20.63 19.78
N SER A 591 36.04 21.22 19.51
CA SER A 591 37.28 20.45 19.37
C SER A 591 38.52 21.22 19.78
N ARG A 592 39.47 20.51 20.40
CA ARG A 592 40.56 21.04 21.22
C ARG A 592 41.85 21.26 20.40
N ARG A 593 42.26 22.51 20.17
CA ARG A 593 43.67 22.88 20.04
C ARG A 593 43.94 24.38 20.20
N GLY A 594 45.10 24.72 20.75
CA GLY A 594 45.58 26.10 20.95
C GLY A 594 46.22 26.70 19.70
N PRO A 595 46.74 27.93 19.80
CA PRO A 595 47.18 28.72 18.64
C PRO A 595 48.46 28.18 18.00
N MET A 596 48.45 28.06 16.67
CA MET A 596 49.67 27.87 15.88
C MET A 596 50.14 29.21 15.32
N SER A 597 51.38 29.53 15.69
CA SER A 597 52.20 30.67 15.34
C SER A 597 52.25 31.01 13.83
N LEU A 598 52.58 32.28 13.53
CA LEU A 598 53.03 32.69 12.20
C LEU A 598 54.30 31.89 11.83
N GLY A 599 54.16 30.91 10.94
CA GLY A 599 55.20 29.91 10.63
C GLY A 599 55.31 29.58 9.15
N ARG A 600 55.63 30.59 8.33
CA ARG A 600 55.99 30.53 6.90
C ARG A 600 56.40 29.14 6.37
N GLN A 601 55.55 28.49 5.57
CA GLN A 601 56.00 27.49 4.59
C GLN A 601 55.01 27.32 3.42
N GLN A 602 55.55 27.23 2.20
CA GLN A 602 54.80 27.01 0.96
C GLN A 602 55.10 25.60 0.44
N LEU A 603 54.18 24.65 0.61
CA LEU A 603 54.16 23.38 -0.13
C LEU A 603 52.70 23.08 -0.51
N PHE A 604 52.47 22.67 -1.77
CA PHE A 604 51.12 22.68 -2.36
C PHE A 604 50.39 21.33 -2.29
N ILE A 605 51.11 20.26 -1.97
CA ILE A 605 50.62 18.89 -1.74
C ILE A 605 51.36 18.36 -0.49
N LYS A 606 50.73 17.48 0.27
CA LYS A 606 51.31 16.81 1.44
C LYS A 606 50.93 15.33 1.42
N ASP A 607 51.90 14.47 1.13
CA ASP A 607 51.70 13.02 1.03
C ASP A 607 51.63 12.37 2.42
N VAL A 608 50.53 11.66 2.71
CA VAL A 608 50.35 10.74 3.86
C VAL A 608 49.46 9.57 3.43
N ALA A 609 49.62 8.44 4.12
CA ALA A 609 49.06 7.09 3.98
C ALA A 609 47.56 6.90 3.54
N PRO A 610 47.16 5.69 3.09
CA PRO A 610 45.99 5.49 2.23
C PRO A 610 44.59 5.58 2.85
N ASP A 611 44.43 5.45 4.17
CA ASP A 611 43.14 5.10 4.79
C ASP A 611 42.36 6.28 5.42
N ASP A 612 42.88 7.53 5.34
CA ASP A 612 42.19 8.72 5.86
C ASP A 612 41.68 9.62 4.73
N VAL A 613 40.40 10.01 4.78
CA VAL A 613 39.75 10.80 3.71
C VAL A 613 40.27 12.23 3.70
N VAL A 614 41.17 12.53 2.75
CA VAL A 614 41.87 13.81 2.62
C VAL A 614 40.88 15.00 2.62
N PRO A 615 41.05 15.99 3.52
CA PRO A 615 40.29 17.24 3.48
C PRO A 615 40.75 18.08 2.28
N MET A 616 40.12 17.82 1.13
CA MET A 616 40.35 18.46 -0.17
C MET A 616 40.60 19.97 -0.03
N ASN A 617 41.78 20.45 -0.44
CA ASN A 617 42.20 21.83 -0.28
C ASN A 617 41.30 22.77 -1.12
N ARG A 618 40.22 23.27 -0.51
CA ARG A 618 39.20 24.10 -1.16
C ARG A 618 39.78 25.38 -1.78
N TRP A 619 40.83 25.94 -1.20
CA TRP A 619 41.53 27.10 -1.75
C TRP A 619 42.37 26.74 -2.99
N GLY A 620 43.09 25.61 -2.95
CA GLY A 620 43.79 25.06 -4.11
C GLY A 620 42.85 24.74 -5.27
N VAL A 621 41.72 24.09 -4.99
CA VAL A 621 40.66 23.81 -5.98
C VAL A 621 40.06 25.12 -6.51
N TYR A 622 39.76 26.09 -5.66
CA TYR A 622 39.23 27.39 -6.09
C TYR A 622 40.19 28.14 -7.01
N GLN A 623 41.48 28.21 -6.68
CA GLN A 623 42.48 28.83 -7.56
C GLN A 623 42.69 28.03 -8.85
N ALA A 624 42.65 26.70 -8.82
CA ALA A 624 42.72 25.87 -10.02
C ALA A 624 41.52 26.08 -10.96
N VAL A 625 40.29 26.14 -10.42
CA VAL A 625 39.06 26.44 -11.18
C VAL A 625 39.09 27.86 -11.73
N ARG A 626 39.49 28.86 -10.93
CA ARG A 626 39.65 30.26 -11.35
C ARG A 626 40.71 30.41 -12.44
N TRP A 627 41.81 29.65 -12.37
CA TRP A 627 42.85 29.62 -13.40
C TRP A 627 42.38 28.90 -14.68
N LEU A 628 41.59 27.83 -14.56
CA LEU A 628 40.93 27.17 -15.70
C LEU A 628 39.94 28.11 -16.40
N GLN A 629 39.13 28.87 -15.65
CA GLN A 629 38.23 29.89 -16.19
C GLN A 629 38.99 30.99 -16.92
N TRP A 630 40.09 31.50 -16.34
CA TRP A 630 40.97 32.47 -17.01
C TRP A 630 41.63 31.91 -18.26
N LYS A 631 42.12 30.66 -18.21
CA LYS A 631 42.71 29.97 -19.37
C LYS A 631 41.67 29.76 -20.48
N ALA A 632 40.43 29.41 -20.14
CA ALA A 632 39.33 29.30 -21.10
C ALA A 632 38.96 30.67 -21.71
N ALA A 633 38.93 31.74 -20.91
CA ALA A 633 38.71 33.10 -21.40
C ALA A 633 39.82 33.55 -22.37
N LEU A 634 41.09 33.26 -22.05
CA LEU A 634 42.24 33.55 -22.91
C LEU A 634 42.25 32.72 -24.20
N VAL A 635 41.91 31.43 -24.14
CA VAL A 635 41.76 30.57 -25.33
C VAL A 635 40.61 31.05 -26.22
N ASN A 636 39.49 31.48 -25.64
CA ASN A 636 38.38 32.07 -26.39
C ASN A 636 38.74 33.45 -27.00
N LEU A 637 39.59 34.24 -26.34
CA LEU A 637 40.14 35.48 -26.91
C LEU A 637 41.11 35.20 -28.07
N ALA A 638 42.00 34.22 -27.92
CA ALA A 638 42.89 33.78 -28.99
C ALA A 638 42.10 33.25 -30.20
N ALA A 639 41.09 32.40 -29.97
CA ALA A 639 40.19 31.92 -31.02
C ALA A 639 39.47 33.08 -31.73
N ARG A 640 39.02 34.10 -30.98
CA ARG A 640 38.42 35.33 -31.55
C ARG A 640 39.41 36.21 -32.32
N GLN A 641 40.70 36.18 -32.00
CA GLN A 641 41.76 36.85 -32.78
C GLN A 641 42.07 36.07 -34.06
N THR A 642 42.23 34.75 -34.00
CA THR A 642 42.45 33.88 -35.18
C THR A 642 41.27 33.93 -36.16
N SER A 643 40.03 34.00 -35.67
CA SER A 643 38.86 34.22 -36.54
C SER A 643 38.79 35.64 -37.11
N ARG A 644 39.38 36.65 -36.45
CA ARG A 644 39.46 38.02 -36.98
C ARG A 644 40.54 38.17 -38.05
N SER A 645 41.68 37.47 -37.96
CA SER A 645 42.66 37.45 -39.05
C SER A 645 42.14 36.66 -40.26
N ALA A 646 41.50 35.51 -40.04
CA ALA A 646 40.88 34.72 -41.12
C ALA A 646 39.71 35.41 -41.82
N ALA A 647 39.04 36.38 -41.17
CA ALA A 647 37.95 37.17 -41.75
C ALA A 647 38.42 38.40 -42.55
N LEU A 648 39.74 38.70 -42.58
CA LEU A 648 40.30 39.84 -43.33
C LEU A 648 41.01 39.43 -44.64
N GLU A 649 40.77 38.22 -45.15
CA GLU A 649 41.21 37.83 -46.49
C GLU A 649 40.08 37.23 -47.35
N LYS A 650 39.68 37.97 -48.39
CA LYS A 650 39.23 37.53 -49.74
C LYS A 650 38.56 38.69 -50.51
N PRO A 651 38.60 38.71 -51.86
CA PRO A 651 39.80 38.54 -52.68
C PRO A 651 39.79 39.54 -53.87
N LEU A 652 40.68 40.54 -53.90
CA LEU A 652 40.67 41.49 -55.02
C LEU A 652 41.33 40.93 -56.29
N VAL A 653 40.64 41.15 -57.41
CA VAL A 653 40.82 40.56 -58.74
C VAL A 653 42.23 40.72 -59.35
N GLN A 654 42.53 39.76 -60.22
CA GLN A 654 43.73 39.52 -61.03
C GLN A 654 44.55 40.74 -61.54
N LYS A 655 45.87 40.56 -61.45
CA LYS A 655 46.98 41.16 -62.23
C LYS A 655 46.69 41.25 -63.76
N PRO A 656 47.38 42.10 -64.58
CA PRO A 656 48.85 42.23 -64.52
C PRO A 656 49.57 43.53 -64.97
N ALA A 657 50.89 43.51 -64.73
CA ALA A 657 52.01 44.07 -65.53
C ALA A 657 52.51 45.52 -65.32
N ARG A 658 53.86 45.62 -65.17
CA ARG A 658 54.76 46.80 -65.39
C ARG A 658 54.60 48.01 -64.44
N ARG A 659 55.62 48.85 -64.20
CA ARG A 659 57.11 48.68 -64.10
C ARG A 659 57.68 49.95 -63.41
N LEU A 660 58.77 49.81 -62.65
CA LEU A 660 59.87 50.79 -62.41
C LEU A 660 59.58 52.31 -62.50
N SER A 661 59.46 52.99 -61.36
CA SER A 661 60.18 54.23 -60.96
C SER A 661 59.63 54.70 -59.59
N SER A 662 60.39 55.08 -58.56
CA SER A 662 61.60 55.93 -58.41
C SER A 662 61.33 57.43 -58.57
N LEU A 663 60.95 58.08 -57.46
CA LEU A 663 60.90 59.54 -57.32
C LEU A 663 62.30 60.09 -56.98
N PRO A 664 62.88 60.99 -57.79
CA PRO A 664 63.99 61.84 -57.37
C PRO A 664 63.46 63.14 -56.73
N ILE A 665 63.95 63.41 -55.52
CA ILE A 665 63.98 64.72 -54.86
C ILE A 665 64.86 65.65 -55.74
N PRO A 666 64.51 66.94 -56.02
CA PRO A 666 64.65 67.97 -54.99
C PRO A 666 63.75 69.23 -55.02
N GLN A 667 63.51 69.72 -53.80
CA GLN A 667 63.61 71.12 -53.34
C GLN A 667 63.11 72.25 -54.26
N LYS A 668 62.01 72.87 -53.84
CA LYS A 668 62.15 74.15 -53.13
C LYS A 668 61.11 74.27 -52.01
#